data_AF-A0A1T1BMJ7-F1
#
_entry.id   AF-A0A1T1BMJ7-F1
#
_cell.length_a   1.000
_cell.length_b   1.000
_cell.length_c   1.000
_cell.angle_alpha   90.00
_cell.angle_beta   90.00
_cell.angle_gamma   90.00
#
_symmetry.space_group_name_H-M   'P 1'
#
loop_
_entity.id
_entity.type
_entity.pdbx_description
1 polymer ?
#
loop_
_entity_poly.entity_id
_entity_poly.type
_entity_poly.pdbx_seq_one_letter_code
_entity_poly.pdbx_strand_id
1 'polypeptide(L)'
;MKLIKTQLFLFFTIFISFHTYSQDKSIWPNSSNINQPWARWWWMGSAVDKPNLKKSLVDFYKAGIGGVEITPIYGVRGEENNFIDYLSPKWMEMLDYTIHVADSLKMQVDMVLGTGWPYGGAHVTLPHAATKLIVEKYQLKKNETIDRSIKLEDTKEKTPAELLYVLAYGSDGSYVNLTDQLKNKNSKLNDKGIEGSSVSLVNTLEPNKLKWKAKKTDYTIYAVFSGKTGQKVKRAAPGGNGYTLDHYSEEALNAYVVPFNKALKGREGKIRTIFNDSYEVYGTDFTPNFFEEFENRRGYDLKKQLSVLLNEKDEEISNRIRSDYRQTIADLLLNKFDKPWTQWANSKNFKTKLQAHGSPGNLIDLYASADIPECETFGSMPFDIPGFRREKEDIREGDADPVMLKFSSSAAHISGKNLVSSETFTWLREHFKTALSQCKPEAEDLMINGVNHIFLHGSTYSPDRAVWPGWKFYASVNFNANNNIWEDAPSLFSYIANCQSMLQQGKSDNEILLYWPIFDTWNKYHNGTLFFQFKIHSLSEWLHETSFYNTTKELMKKGYGVDFISDNFIAEAKVVDGKISLPGGTFKSLIIPACKKMPLVTLQKLIELQKAGGKIIFEGLPESVPGFNDYKKQEVKLLAVIAENKEAAKPVSNIVETLENAQIYPEKLVNTGLKFIRRDVDGEKIYYLVNHTPKTIDDFIPLQIGNKEIIIFDPLNREFGNAVVKKSGNTTLVKIKIEPGQSYFLKTENTASQKKWNYYEPTADAIALKGNWKINFDKGGPKLPPAATVSNLESWTKLGPEAEAFSGSATYRLEFENPNAKTESWNLNLGDVRESAKVWLNDQFIGTAWSVPYKLNIGKLKPGKNTLKIQVTNLSANRIRDKELKGEEWKIFYEINMVDKDYKKFDATKWSPMPSGLLGPVTITPLKQQN
;
A
#
# COMPACT_ATOMS: atom_id res chain seq x y z
N MET A 1 67.56 65.57 -14.23
CA MET A 1 68.15 64.24 -13.95
C MET A 1 67.20 63.19 -14.53
N LYS A 2 67.53 62.55 -15.66
CA LYS A 2 68.19 61.21 -15.75
C LYS A 2 67.31 60.11 -15.12
N LEU A 3 66.89 58.98 -15.71
CA LEU A 3 67.09 58.19 -16.96
C LEU A 3 65.92 57.17 -17.02
N ILE A 4 65.20 56.97 -18.13
CA ILE A 4 65.24 55.85 -19.12
C ILE A 4 64.94 54.41 -18.60
N LYS A 5 63.87 53.77 -19.14
CA LYS A 5 63.79 52.46 -19.87
C LYS A 5 62.30 52.02 -19.97
N THR A 6 61.59 52.16 -21.10
CA THR A 6 61.46 51.28 -22.29
C THR A 6 61.09 49.81 -22.01
N GLN A 7 59.85 49.37 -22.31
CA GLN A 7 59.50 48.44 -23.40
C GLN A 7 58.08 47.83 -23.30
N LEU A 8 57.41 47.82 -24.47
CA LEU A 8 56.44 46.87 -25.04
C LEU A 8 55.37 46.20 -24.14
N PHE A 9 54.11 46.53 -24.41
CA PHE A 9 52.98 45.62 -24.18
C PHE A 9 52.37 45.22 -25.53
N LEU A 10 52.45 43.91 -25.82
CA LEU A 10 51.75 43.24 -26.91
C LEU A 10 50.24 43.35 -26.71
N PHE A 11 49.51 43.79 -27.74
CA PHE A 11 48.07 43.61 -27.85
C PHE A 11 47.77 42.14 -28.18
N PHE A 12 47.11 41.43 -27.27
CA PHE A 12 46.47 40.13 -27.55
C PHE A 12 44.96 40.31 -27.41
N THR A 13 44.26 40.47 -28.53
CA THR A 13 42.81 40.51 -28.60
C THR A 13 42.26 39.09 -28.49
N ILE A 14 41.79 38.71 -27.29
CA ILE A 14 41.05 37.46 -27.07
C ILE A 14 39.57 37.77 -27.25
N PHE A 15 38.98 37.31 -28.36
CA PHE A 15 37.53 37.20 -28.51
C PHE A 15 37.03 36.10 -27.56
N ILE A 16 36.49 36.50 -26.41
CA ILE A 16 35.73 35.60 -25.53
C ILE A 16 34.29 35.56 -26.05
N SER A 17 33.98 34.50 -26.79
CA SER A 17 32.60 34.13 -27.11
C SER A 17 31.89 33.75 -25.80
N PHE A 18 31.08 34.65 -25.26
CA PHE A 18 30.14 34.32 -24.19
C PHE A 18 29.13 33.28 -24.70
N HIS A 19 29.39 32.00 -24.46
CA HIS A 19 28.32 31.01 -24.41
C HIS A 19 27.54 31.27 -23.14
N THR A 20 26.41 31.96 -23.28
CA THR A 20 25.36 31.95 -22.26
C THR A 20 24.91 30.50 -22.07
N TYR A 21 25.39 29.86 -21.01
CA TYR A 21 24.72 28.70 -20.42
C TYR A 21 23.35 29.19 -19.93
N SER A 22 22.35 29.09 -20.80
CA SER A 22 20.96 29.09 -20.34
C SER A 22 20.80 27.83 -19.50
N GLN A 23 20.81 27.97 -18.17
CA GLN A 23 20.23 26.95 -17.31
C GLN A 23 18.78 26.79 -17.72
N ASP A 24 18.46 25.74 -18.48
CA ASP A 24 17.08 25.29 -18.64
C ASP A 24 16.52 25.04 -17.24
N LYS A 25 15.76 26.00 -16.72
CA LYS A 25 14.97 25.80 -15.50
C LYS A 25 13.90 24.78 -15.86
N SER A 26 14.15 23.52 -15.52
CA SER A 26 13.19 22.42 -15.66
C SER A 26 11.84 22.84 -15.06
N ILE A 27 10.76 22.69 -15.82
CA ILE A 27 9.39 22.99 -15.34
C ILE A 27 8.78 21.83 -14.54
N TRP A 28 9.52 20.73 -14.37
CA TRP A 28 9.17 19.68 -13.42
C TRP A 28 9.20 20.22 -12.00
N PRO A 29 8.34 19.72 -11.10
CA PRO A 29 8.43 20.04 -9.68
C PRO A 29 9.82 19.73 -9.12
N ASN A 30 10.26 20.54 -8.16
CA ASN A 30 11.50 20.27 -7.44
C ASN A 30 11.38 18.94 -6.72
N SER A 31 12.32 18.03 -6.98
CA SER A 31 12.34 16.74 -6.32
C SER A 31 12.79 16.88 -4.87
N SER A 32 12.06 16.24 -3.97
CA SER A 32 12.40 16.07 -2.56
C SER A 32 12.43 14.58 -2.21
N ASN A 33 12.94 14.25 -1.03
CA ASN A 33 13.07 12.87 -0.60
C ASN A 33 11.71 12.14 -0.45
N ILE A 34 10.62 12.87 -0.18
CA ILE A 34 9.27 12.28 -0.15
C ILE A 34 8.71 11.95 -1.54
N ASN A 35 9.28 12.53 -2.60
CA ASN A 35 8.95 12.17 -3.96
C ASN A 35 9.68 10.89 -4.38
N GLN A 36 10.79 10.53 -3.76
CA GLN A 36 11.49 9.28 -4.07
C GLN A 36 10.77 8.06 -3.45
N PRO A 37 10.95 6.84 -3.98
CA PRO A 37 10.53 5.63 -3.26
C PRO A 37 11.34 5.46 -1.98
N TRP A 38 10.73 4.84 -0.98
CA TRP A 38 11.36 4.56 0.32
C TRP A 38 11.60 3.06 0.49
N ALA A 39 12.54 2.67 1.34
CA ALA A 39 12.86 1.26 1.59
C ALA A 39 12.18 0.76 2.87
N ARG A 40 11.40 -0.33 2.79
CA ARG A 40 11.05 -1.10 4.00
C ARG A 40 12.26 -1.94 4.41
N TRP A 41 12.97 -1.48 5.44
CA TRP A 41 14.32 -1.92 5.79
C TRP A 41 14.33 -2.93 6.95
N TRP A 42 14.42 -4.20 6.57
CA TRP A 42 14.43 -5.32 7.51
C TRP A 42 15.77 -5.41 8.27
N TRP A 43 15.72 -5.24 9.58
CA TRP A 43 16.86 -5.39 10.48
C TRP A 43 16.84 -6.77 11.15
N MET A 44 17.47 -7.75 10.50
CA MET A 44 17.51 -9.15 10.96
C MET A 44 18.26 -9.27 12.28
N GLY A 45 17.57 -9.67 13.35
CA GLY A 45 18.14 -9.80 14.70
C GLY A 45 18.61 -8.47 15.29
N SER A 46 18.26 -7.35 14.64
CA SER A 46 18.95 -6.07 14.75
C SER A 46 20.48 -6.17 14.72
N ALA A 47 21.04 -7.16 14.01
CA ALA A 47 22.48 -7.44 13.96
C ALA A 47 23.24 -6.46 13.04
N VAL A 48 23.00 -5.17 13.26
CA VAL A 48 23.49 -4.05 12.46
C VAL A 48 24.75 -3.43 13.07
N ASP A 49 25.56 -2.81 12.23
CA ASP A 49 26.77 -2.10 12.65
C ASP A 49 26.96 -0.78 11.87
N LYS A 50 27.67 0.18 12.47
CA LYS A 50 27.82 1.53 11.90
C LYS A 50 28.42 1.55 10.48
N PRO A 51 29.51 0.82 10.17
CA PRO A 51 30.06 0.80 8.81
C PRO A 51 29.03 0.35 7.77
N ASN A 52 28.31 -0.75 8.02
CA ASN A 52 27.37 -1.31 7.07
C ASN A 52 26.05 -0.53 7.01
N LEU A 53 25.57 0.05 8.12
CA LEU A 53 24.44 0.99 8.12
C LEU A 53 24.73 2.19 7.22
N LYS A 54 25.93 2.79 7.35
CA LYS A 54 26.33 3.91 6.48
C LYS A 54 26.42 3.49 5.03
N LYS A 55 27.01 2.32 4.75
CA LYS A 55 27.11 1.79 3.39
C LYS A 55 25.72 1.60 2.77
N SER A 56 24.80 0.92 3.46
CA SER A 56 23.43 0.71 2.95
C SER A 56 22.72 2.03 2.66
N LEU A 57 22.79 3.02 3.55
CA LEU A 57 22.17 4.33 3.33
C LEU A 57 22.80 5.08 2.15
N VAL A 58 24.13 5.02 1.98
CA VAL A 58 24.81 5.61 0.82
C VAL A 58 24.40 4.91 -0.47
N ASP A 59 24.27 3.59 -0.46
CA ASP A 59 23.83 2.81 -1.63
C ASP A 59 22.38 3.17 -1.99
N PHE A 60 21.48 3.23 -0.99
CA PHE A 60 20.09 3.67 -1.15
C PHE A 60 20.00 5.09 -1.72
N TYR A 61 20.74 6.05 -1.13
CA TYR A 61 20.79 7.43 -1.60
C TYR A 61 21.25 7.53 -3.07
N LYS A 62 22.35 6.84 -3.41
CA LYS A 62 22.89 6.81 -4.78
C LYS A 62 21.92 6.20 -5.77
N ALA A 63 21.11 5.22 -5.34
CA ALA A 63 20.08 4.63 -6.19
C ALA A 63 18.86 5.53 -6.37
N GLY A 64 18.67 6.55 -5.53
CA GLY A 64 17.52 7.44 -5.56
C GLY A 64 16.39 7.06 -4.60
N ILE A 65 16.70 6.36 -3.51
CA ILE A 65 15.78 6.12 -2.40
C ILE A 65 15.84 7.31 -1.43
N GLY A 66 14.68 7.82 -1.03
CA GLY A 66 14.57 9.05 -0.23
C GLY A 66 14.44 8.85 1.29
N GLY A 67 14.27 7.62 1.72
CA GLY A 67 14.14 7.30 3.14
C GLY A 67 14.05 5.81 3.39
N VAL A 68 14.09 5.47 4.67
CA VAL A 68 14.02 4.09 5.15
C VAL A 68 12.97 3.99 6.24
N GLU A 69 12.26 2.87 6.26
CA GLU A 69 11.43 2.44 7.38
C GLU A 69 12.14 1.30 8.10
N ILE A 70 12.58 1.53 9.33
CA ILE A 70 13.28 0.51 10.11
C ILE A 70 12.26 -0.46 10.69
N THR A 71 12.38 -1.73 10.30
CA THR A 71 11.55 -2.82 10.85
C THR A 71 12.45 -3.91 11.43
N PRO A 72 12.69 -3.91 12.76
CA PRO A 72 13.43 -4.96 13.44
C PRO A 72 12.69 -6.27 13.40
N ILE A 73 13.40 -7.36 13.10
CA ILE A 73 12.80 -8.67 12.88
C ILE A 73 13.72 -9.80 13.39
N TYR A 74 13.27 -11.05 13.34
CA TYR A 74 14.04 -12.25 13.70
C TYR A 74 15.45 -12.29 13.07
N GLY A 75 16.35 -13.03 13.71
CA GLY A 75 17.77 -13.04 13.38
C GLY A 75 18.21 -13.98 12.26
N VAL A 76 19.52 -14.05 12.10
CA VAL A 76 20.23 -14.96 11.21
C VAL A 76 21.04 -15.96 12.04
N ARG A 77 21.00 -17.24 11.70
CA ARG A 77 21.79 -18.29 12.38
C ARG A 77 23.29 -18.03 12.19
N GLY A 78 24.06 -18.17 13.27
CA GLY A 78 25.50 -17.87 13.30
C GLY A 78 25.84 -16.40 13.57
N GLU A 79 24.83 -15.54 13.70
CA GLU A 79 24.99 -14.10 14.00
C GLU A 79 24.49 -13.73 15.40
N GLU A 80 24.23 -14.72 16.26
CA GLU A 80 23.62 -14.52 17.59
C GLU A 80 24.50 -13.63 18.48
N ASN A 81 25.82 -13.71 18.35
CA ASN A 81 26.77 -12.84 19.07
C ASN A 81 26.69 -11.37 18.62
N ASN A 82 26.08 -11.10 17.47
CA ASN A 82 25.88 -9.76 16.94
C ASN A 82 24.44 -9.25 17.15
N PHE A 83 23.54 -10.06 17.74
CA PHE A 83 22.16 -9.63 17.99
C PHE A 83 22.12 -8.46 18.97
N ILE A 84 21.22 -7.53 18.69
CA ILE A 84 21.03 -6.34 19.52
C ILE A 84 19.58 -6.33 19.99
N ASP A 85 19.37 -6.45 21.31
CA ASP A 85 18.03 -6.38 21.87
C ASP A 85 17.38 -5.02 21.58
N TYR A 86 16.14 -5.06 21.09
CA TYR A 86 15.36 -3.88 20.77
C TYR A 86 15.24 -2.93 21.97
N LEU A 87 15.41 -1.62 21.72
CA LEU A 87 15.49 -0.54 22.73
C LEU A 87 16.64 -0.63 23.75
N SER A 88 17.56 -1.59 23.64
CA SER A 88 18.79 -1.56 24.45
C SER A 88 19.62 -0.30 24.16
N PRO A 89 20.51 0.15 25.07
CA PRO A 89 21.39 1.28 24.81
C PRO A 89 22.17 1.15 23.49
N LYS A 90 22.59 -0.09 23.16
CA LYS A 90 23.28 -0.37 21.90
C LYS A 90 22.37 -0.22 20.69
N TRP A 91 21.11 -0.66 20.78
CA TRP A 91 20.13 -0.47 19.70
C TRP A 91 19.85 1.01 19.45
N MET A 92 19.68 1.78 20.54
CA MET A 92 19.47 3.23 20.46
C MET A 92 20.66 3.95 19.82
N GLU A 93 21.90 3.50 20.08
CA GLU A 93 23.11 3.99 19.40
C GLU A 93 23.06 3.75 17.88
N MET A 94 22.57 2.58 17.44
CA MET A 94 22.44 2.25 16.01
C MET A 94 21.34 3.08 15.35
N LEU A 95 20.22 3.32 16.04
CA LEU A 95 19.17 4.22 15.58
C LEU A 95 19.69 5.66 15.42
N ASP A 96 20.39 6.20 16.42
CA ASP A 96 20.96 7.55 16.35
C ASP A 96 21.94 7.71 15.20
N TYR A 97 22.81 6.72 15.02
CA TYR A 97 23.75 6.71 13.92
C TYR A 97 23.03 6.65 12.56
N THR A 98 21.98 5.85 12.46
CA THR A 98 21.15 5.75 11.25
C THR A 98 20.48 7.08 10.92
N ILE A 99 19.85 7.72 11.90
CA ILE A 99 19.23 9.05 11.77
C ILE A 99 20.28 10.08 11.31
N HIS A 100 21.45 10.11 11.95
CA HIS A 100 22.52 11.04 11.63
C HIS A 100 23.02 10.87 10.19
N VAL A 101 23.25 9.63 9.75
CA VAL A 101 23.70 9.38 8.37
C VAL A 101 22.59 9.70 7.38
N ALA A 102 21.34 9.32 7.64
CA ALA A 102 20.21 9.62 6.77
C ALA A 102 20.06 11.15 6.58
N ASP A 103 20.10 11.93 7.67
CA ASP A 103 20.06 13.38 7.63
C ASP A 103 21.20 13.98 6.79
N SER A 104 22.43 13.46 6.94
CA SER A 104 23.58 13.90 6.14
C SER A 104 23.42 13.64 4.63
N LEU A 105 22.55 12.68 4.26
CA LEU A 105 22.19 12.32 2.90
C LEU A 105 20.86 12.97 2.44
N LYS A 106 20.24 13.82 3.27
CA LYS A 106 18.90 14.39 3.06
C LYS A 106 17.80 13.33 2.92
N MET A 107 18.02 12.17 3.52
CA MET A 107 17.02 11.11 3.67
C MET A 107 16.29 11.27 5.00
N GLN A 108 15.14 10.59 5.14
CA GLN A 108 14.38 10.55 6.38
C GLN A 108 14.20 9.10 6.87
N VAL A 109 13.87 8.97 8.15
CA VAL A 109 13.72 7.69 8.84
C VAL A 109 12.30 7.57 9.39
N ASP A 110 11.60 6.51 9.00
CA ASP A 110 10.38 6.01 9.60
C ASP A 110 10.72 4.74 10.41
N MET A 111 9.85 4.32 11.33
CA MET A 111 10.02 3.04 12.04
C MET A 111 8.71 2.44 12.53
N VAL A 112 8.68 1.12 12.65
CA VAL A 112 7.63 0.41 13.41
C VAL A 112 7.76 0.72 14.91
N LEU A 113 6.63 0.93 15.61
CA LEU A 113 6.60 1.04 17.07
C LEU A 113 6.67 -0.33 17.74
N GLY A 114 7.83 -0.98 17.67
CA GLY A 114 8.04 -2.35 18.16
C GLY A 114 8.97 -3.12 17.23
N THR A 115 8.74 -4.44 17.16
CA THR A 115 9.46 -5.35 16.27
C THR A 115 8.44 -6.26 15.59
N GLY A 116 8.66 -6.66 14.34
CA GLY A 116 7.68 -7.47 13.61
C GLY A 116 6.28 -6.84 13.64
N TRP A 117 5.24 -7.68 13.71
CA TRP A 117 3.83 -7.25 13.77
C TRP A 117 2.92 -8.35 14.35
N PRO A 118 1.70 -8.04 14.81
CA PRO A 118 1.20 -6.71 15.17
C PRO A 118 1.95 -6.13 16.37
N TYR A 119 1.62 -4.89 16.77
CA TYR A 119 2.19 -4.28 17.97
C TYR A 119 2.06 -5.16 19.21
N GLY A 120 3.16 -5.23 19.95
CA GLY A 120 3.32 -6.09 21.10
C GLY A 120 4.78 -6.12 21.55
N GLY A 121 5.07 -6.95 22.55
CA GLY A 121 6.44 -7.09 23.00
C GLY A 121 6.55 -7.71 24.38
N ALA A 122 7.79 -7.93 24.83
CA ALA A 122 8.08 -8.54 26.13
C ALA A 122 7.48 -7.75 27.31
N HIS A 123 7.27 -6.45 27.16
CA HIS A 123 6.66 -5.57 28.16
C HIS A 123 5.13 -5.60 28.17
N VAL A 124 4.48 -6.21 27.18
CA VAL A 124 3.02 -6.38 27.19
C VAL A 124 2.68 -7.50 28.16
N THR A 125 2.17 -7.11 29.33
CA THR A 125 1.69 -8.02 30.36
C THR A 125 0.35 -8.63 29.97
N LEU A 126 0.01 -9.80 30.55
CA LEU A 126 -1.28 -10.46 30.31
C LEU A 126 -2.52 -9.54 30.40
N PRO A 127 -2.64 -8.61 31.37
CA PRO A 127 -3.74 -7.65 31.39
C PRO A 127 -3.96 -6.85 30.10
N HIS A 128 -2.87 -6.43 29.48
CA HIS A 128 -2.87 -5.59 28.27
C HIS A 128 -2.78 -6.39 26.97
N ALA A 129 -2.75 -7.73 27.06
CA ALA A 129 -2.70 -8.60 25.88
C ALA A 129 -4.09 -8.73 25.23
N ALA A 130 -4.11 -8.96 23.91
CA ALA A 130 -5.31 -9.17 23.12
C ALA A 130 -6.29 -10.19 23.76
N THR A 131 -7.56 -9.82 23.76
CA THR A 131 -8.60 -10.44 24.60
C THR A 131 -9.67 -11.10 23.72
N LYS A 132 -10.24 -12.21 24.20
CA LYS A 132 -11.33 -12.94 23.55
C LYS A 132 -12.48 -13.26 24.52
N LEU A 133 -13.69 -13.37 24.00
CA LEU A 133 -14.85 -13.80 24.74
C LEU A 133 -14.86 -15.33 24.85
N ILE A 134 -15.03 -15.86 26.05
CA ILE A 134 -15.24 -17.31 26.27
C ILE A 134 -16.57 -17.49 27.00
N VAL A 135 -17.38 -18.45 26.55
CA VAL A 135 -18.70 -18.72 27.14
C VAL A 135 -18.88 -20.22 27.34
N GLU A 136 -19.12 -20.62 28.59
CA GLU A 136 -19.51 -21.98 28.96
C GLU A 136 -21.01 -22.07 29.23
N LYS A 137 -21.64 -23.14 28.76
CA LYS A 137 -23.10 -23.34 28.87
C LYS A 137 -23.41 -24.53 29.77
N TYR A 138 -24.27 -24.33 30.77
CA TYR A 138 -24.80 -25.39 31.64
C TYR A 138 -26.32 -25.47 31.51
N GLN A 139 -26.83 -26.65 31.18
CA GLN A 139 -28.27 -26.89 31.15
C GLN A 139 -28.78 -27.21 32.55
N LEU A 140 -29.91 -26.62 32.94
CA LEU A 140 -30.54 -26.85 34.24
C LEU A 140 -32.06 -26.92 34.07
N LYS A 141 -32.65 -28.09 34.34
CA LYS A 141 -34.10 -28.26 34.20
C LYS A 141 -34.86 -27.58 35.34
N LYS A 142 -36.13 -27.28 35.10
CA LYS A 142 -37.04 -26.78 36.12
C LYS A 142 -37.00 -27.68 37.36
N ASN A 143 -36.91 -27.05 38.52
CA ASN A 143 -36.76 -27.60 39.86
C ASN A 143 -35.40 -28.26 40.18
N GLU A 144 -34.46 -28.33 39.24
CA GLU A 144 -33.09 -28.74 39.55
C GLU A 144 -32.30 -27.62 40.24
N THR A 145 -31.28 -28.01 41.01
CA THR A 145 -30.36 -27.10 41.69
C THR A 145 -28.96 -27.32 41.15
N ILE A 146 -28.33 -26.27 40.65
CA ILE A 146 -26.89 -26.25 40.41
C ILE A 146 -26.20 -25.95 41.74
N ASP A 147 -25.23 -26.78 42.15
CA ASP A 147 -24.40 -26.61 43.35
C ASP A 147 -22.96 -26.99 43.02
N ARG A 148 -22.23 -26.08 42.36
CA ARG A 148 -20.87 -26.34 41.87
C ARG A 148 -20.04 -25.08 41.75
N SER A 149 -18.73 -25.23 41.71
CA SER A 149 -17.81 -24.15 41.32
C SER A 149 -17.91 -23.92 39.81
N ILE A 150 -18.19 -22.68 39.43
CA ILE A 150 -18.13 -22.21 38.05
C ILE A 150 -16.67 -21.96 37.72
N LYS A 151 -16.13 -22.80 36.86
CA LYS A 151 -14.78 -22.72 36.34
C LYS A 151 -14.82 -23.12 34.88
N LEU A 152 -13.86 -22.62 34.12
CA LEU A 152 -13.64 -23.09 32.77
C LEU A 152 -13.29 -24.59 32.83
N GLU A 153 -14.05 -25.44 32.14
CA GLU A 153 -13.90 -26.90 32.22
C GLU A 153 -12.82 -27.44 31.30
N ASP A 154 -12.47 -26.71 30.23
CA ASP A 154 -11.59 -27.17 29.16
C ASP A 154 -10.10 -26.82 29.39
N THR A 155 -9.21 -27.79 29.22
CA THR A 155 -7.74 -27.67 29.36
C THR A 155 -7.06 -27.04 28.13
N LYS A 156 -7.84 -26.65 27.11
CA LYS A 156 -7.33 -26.07 25.86
C LYS A 156 -6.84 -24.63 26.02
N GLU A 157 -7.35 -23.90 27.02
CA GLU A 157 -6.87 -22.55 27.31
C GLU A 157 -5.51 -22.59 28.02
N LYS A 158 -4.48 -22.13 27.31
CA LYS A 158 -3.11 -22.07 27.81
C LYS A 158 -2.86 -20.85 28.70
N THR A 159 -3.81 -19.92 28.76
CA THR A 159 -3.73 -18.67 29.50
C THR A 159 -4.93 -18.53 30.45
N PRO A 160 -4.75 -17.94 31.65
CA PRO A 160 -5.86 -17.70 32.56
C PRO A 160 -6.97 -16.88 31.92
N ALA A 161 -8.21 -17.24 32.25
CA ALA A 161 -9.41 -16.50 31.87
C ALA A 161 -10.16 -16.06 33.14
N GLU A 162 -10.68 -14.83 33.14
CA GLU A 162 -11.38 -14.24 34.28
C GLU A 162 -12.89 -14.44 34.13
N LEU A 163 -13.57 -14.99 35.15
CA LEU A 163 -15.03 -15.09 35.16
C LEU A 163 -15.62 -13.70 35.39
N LEU A 164 -16.31 -13.15 34.39
CA LEU A 164 -16.97 -11.85 34.46
C LEU A 164 -18.41 -11.96 34.96
N TYR A 165 -19.19 -12.87 34.36
CA TYR A 165 -20.62 -12.98 34.63
C TYR A 165 -21.10 -14.42 34.63
N VAL A 166 -22.15 -14.68 35.42
CA VAL A 166 -22.95 -15.91 35.33
C VAL A 166 -24.39 -15.53 35.08
N LEU A 167 -24.91 -15.85 33.90
CA LEU A 167 -26.19 -15.39 33.38
C LEU A 167 -27.11 -16.60 33.12
N ALA A 168 -28.38 -16.53 33.46
CA ALA A 168 -29.33 -17.62 33.21
C ALA A 168 -30.48 -17.15 32.31
N TYR A 169 -30.75 -17.91 31.25
CA TYR A 169 -31.83 -17.65 30.30
C TYR A 169 -32.82 -18.80 30.32
N GLY A 170 -34.07 -18.50 30.64
CA GLY A 170 -35.16 -19.46 30.70
C GLY A 170 -35.74 -19.73 29.32
N SER A 171 -36.26 -20.94 29.11
CA SER A 171 -36.99 -21.29 27.88
C SER A 171 -38.29 -20.50 27.69
N ASP A 172 -38.75 -19.80 28.73
CA ASP A 172 -39.88 -18.85 28.71
C ASP A 172 -39.48 -17.40 28.38
N GLY A 173 -38.20 -17.16 28.06
CA GLY A 173 -37.63 -15.84 27.81
C GLY A 173 -37.22 -15.08 29.09
N SER A 174 -37.31 -15.70 30.27
CA SER A 174 -36.83 -15.07 31.51
C SER A 174 -35.30 -14.94 31.54
N TYR A 175 -34.80 -13.88 32.17
CA TYR A 175 -33.37 -13.62 32.34
C TYR A 175 -33.06 -13.37 33.82
N VAL A 176 -31.97 -13.96 34.31
CA VAL A 176 -31.47 -13.75 35.69
C VAL A 176 -29.96 -13.60 35.65
N ASN A 177 -29.44 -12.50 36.19
CA ASN A 177 -28.02 -12.37 36.47
C ASN A 177 -27.70 -13.06 37.82
N LEU A 178 -26.95 -14.15 37.77
CA LEU A 178 -26.57 -14.97 38.93
C LEU A 178 -25.19 -14.59 39.51
N THR A 179 -24.52 -13.59 38.93
CA THR A 179 -23.13 -13.22 39.29
C THR A 179 -23.00 -12.88 40.78
N ASP A 180 -23.96 -12.18 41.37
CA ASP A 180 -23.92 -11.83 42.80
C ASP A 180 -24.26 -12.99 43.75
N GLN A 181 -24.64 -14.15 43.22
CA GLN A 181 -24.95 -15.34 44.01
C GLN A 181 -23.74 -16.28 44.18
N LEU A 182 -22.59 -15.90 43.64
CA LEU A 182 -21.32 -16.58 43.84
C LEU A 182 -20.80 -16.31 45.28
N LYS A 183 -20.48 -17.36 46.03
CA LYS A 183 -19.90 -17.24 47.38
C LYS A 183 -18.37 -17.03 47.31
N ASN A 184 -17.79 -16.35 48.32
CA ASN A 184 -16.36 -15.98 48.47
C ASN A 184 -15.81 -14.89 47.52
N LYS A 185 -16.48 -13.73 47.43
CA LYS A 185 -15.92 -12.48 46.83
C LYS A 185 -14.75 -11.85 47.65
N ASN A 186 -14.07 -12.56 48.56
CA ASN A 186 -13.08 -11.99 49.49
C ASN A 186 -11.72 -11.67 48.84
N SER A 187 -11.73 -10.72 47.92
CA SER A 187 -10.77 -9.61 47.92
C SER A 187 -11.62 -8.33 47.87
N LYS A 188 -11.55 -7.51 48.92
CA LYS A 188 -12.39 -6.33 49.17
C LYS A 188 -12.66 -5.49 47.92
N LEU A 189 -13.91 -5.46 47.48
CA LEU A 189 -14.54 -4.39 46.68
C LEU A 189 -14.76 -3.14 47.57
N ASN A 190 -13.68 -2.58 48.11
CA ASN A 190 -13.65 -1.22 48.62
C ASN A 190 -12.59 -0.47 47.82
N ASP A 191 -12.92 -0.14 46.57
CA ASP A 191 -12.39 1.10 46.01
C ASP A 191 -13.57 1.92 45.53
N LYS A 192 -13.75 3.06 46.20
CA LYS A 192 -14.70 4.08 45.75
C LYS A 192 -14.06 4.67 44.51
N GLY A 193 -14.81 4.69 43.41
CA GLY A 193 -14.39 5.32 42.17
C GLY A 193 -13.65 6.63 42.43
N ILE A 194 -12.39 6.65 42.00
CA ILE A 194 -11.70 7.85 41.55
C ILE A 194 -11.36 7.57 40.08
N GLU A 195 -11.55 8.59 39.25
CA GLU A 195 -11.36 8.59 37.82
C GLU A 195 -10.08 7.86 37.35
N GLY A 196 -10.24 6.99 36.34
CA GLY A 196 -9.15 6.52 35.50
C GLY A 196 -8.40 5.28 36.00
N SER A 197 -8.35 4.25 35.15
CA SER A 197 -7.43 3.10 35.17
C SER A 197 -7.46 2.15 36.38
N SER A 198 -8.18 1.03 36.24
CA SER A 198 -7.73 -0.27 36.75
C SER A 198 -8.63 -1.42 36.25
N VAL A 199 -8.11 -2.28 35.38
CA VAL A 199 -8.62 -3.65 35.24
C VAL A 199 -7.84 -4.55 36.20
N SER A 200 -8.42 -4.85 37.36
CA SER A 200 -7.82 -5.78 38.32
C SER A 200 -8.03 -7.23 37.88
N LEU A 201 -7.04 -7.84 37.23
CA LEU A 201 -7.01 -9.30 37.04
C LEU A 201 -6.55 -9.99 38.33
N VAL A 202 -7.50 -10.52 39.10
CA VAL A 202 -7.18 -11.37 40.27
C VAL A 202 -7.23 -12.86 39.88
N ASN A 203 -6.10 -13.54 40.10
CA ASN A 203 -5.85 -14.93 39.75
C ASN A 203 -6.50 -15.95 40.73
N THR A 204 -7.39 -16.80 40.19
CA THR A 204 -7.48 -18.29 40.30
C THR A 204 -7.37 -19.10 41.61
N LEU A 205 -7.69 -18.63 42.84
CA LEU A 205 -7.57 -19.53 44.02
C LEU A 205 -8.74 -19.67 45.01
N GLU A 206 -9.95 -19.11 44.77
CA GLU A 206 -11.11 -19.33 45.65
C GLU A 206 -12.41 -19.62 44.86
N PRO A 207 -13.37 -20.43 45.38
CA PRO A 207 -14.38 -21.07 44.55
C PRO A 207 -15.51 -20.11 44.19
N ASN A 208 -15.64 -19.77 42.90
CA ASN A 208 -16.84 -19.18 42.27
C ASN A 208 -18.03 -20.16 42.37
N LYS A 209 -18.44 -20.51 43.59
CA LYS A 209 -19.43 -21.55 43.85
C LYS A 209 -20.82 -20.97 43.69
N LEU A 210 -21.53 -21.48 42.69
CA LEU A 210 -22.92 -21.18 42.45
C LEU A 210 -23.78 -22.27 43.10
N LYS A 211 -24.70 -21.84 43.97
CA LYS A 211 -25.80 -22.67 44.47
C LYS A 211 -27.14 -22.02 44.15
N TRP A 212 -27.82 -22.48 43.11
CA TRP A 212 -29.06 -21.85 42.62
C TRP A 212 -30.07 -22.89 42.11
N LYS A 213 -31.37 -22.65 42.34
CA LYS A 213 -32.47 -23.55 41.94
C LYS A 213 -33.33 -22.92 40.84
N ALA A 214 -33.52 -23.64 39.73
CA ALA A 214 -34.35 -23.24 38.59
C ALA A 214 -35.85 -23.37 38.93
N LYS A 215 -36.46 -22.38 39.59
CA LYS A 215 -37.85 -22.52 40.08
C LYS A 215 -38.93 -22.36 39.01
N LYS A 216 -38.69 -21.57 37.96
CA LYS A 216 -39.75 -21.13 37.01
C LYS A 216 -39.86 -22.02 35.78
N THR A 217 -38.74 -22.23 35.10
CA THR A 217 -38.64 -22.96 33.84
C THR A 217 -37.28 -23.69 33.73
N ASP A 218 -37.02 -24.33 32.61
CA ASP A 218 -35.69 -24.80 32.24
C ASP A 218 -34.80 -23.60 31.89
N TYR A 219 -33.57 -23.60 32.39
CA TYR A 219 -32.59 -22.55 32.17
C TYR A 219 -31.34 -23.10 31.47
N THR A 220 -30.80 -22.30 30.57
CA THR A 220 -29.39 -22.42 30.18
C THR A 220 -28.60 -21.34 30.92
N ILE A 221 -27.62 -21.76 31.71
CA ILE A 221 -26.69 -20.88 32.43
C ILE A 221 -25.45 -20.66 31.55
N TYR A 222 -25.08 -19.41 31.33
CA TYR A 222 -23.93 -18.95 30.60
C TYR A 222 -22.92 -18.41 31.60
N ALA A 223 -21.75 -19.05 31.72
CA ALA A 223 -20.61 -18.49 32.42
C ALA A 223 -19.72 -17.78 31.40
N VAL A 224 -19.56 -16.48 31.57
CA VAL A 224 -18.91 -15.57 30.63
C VAL A 224 -17.53 -15.21 31.17
N PHE A 225 -16.50 -15.46 30.39
CA PHE A 225 -15.12 -15.20 30.76
C PHE A 225 -14.42 -14.25 29.80
N SER A 226 -13.54 -13.42 30.36
CA SER A 226 -12.51 -12.67 29.63
C SER A 226 -11.29 -13.55 29.46
N GLY A 227 -11.09 -14.08 28.26
CA GLY A 227 -9.92 -14.89 27.91
C GLY A 227 -8.86 -14.07 27.18
N LYS A 228 -7.64 -14.61 27.07
CA LYS A 228 -6.57 -14.04 26.24
C LYS A 228 -6.39 -14.87 24.97
N THR A 229 -6.05 -14.21 23.86
CA THR A 229 -5.79 -14.93 22.60
C THR A 229 -4.51 -15.77 22.69
N GLY A 230 -3.57 -15.35 23.55
CA GLY A 230 -2.25 -15.95 23.66
C GLY A 230 -1.32 -15.63 22.49
N GLN A 231 -1.78 -14.81 21.53
CA GLN A 231 -1.00 -14.43 20.36
C GLN A 231 0.29 -13.73 20.79
N LYS A 232 1.38 -14.11 20.13
CA LYS A 232 2.68 -13.47 20.24
C LYS A 232 2.95 -12.65 18.99
N VAL A 233 3.75 -11.60 19.14
CA VAL A 233 4.30 -10.81 18.04
C VAL A 233 4.92 -11.75 17.01
N LYS A 234 4.51 -11.64 15.75
CA LYS A 234 5.07 -12.42 14.65
C LYS A 234 6.43 -11.82 14.28
N ARG A 235 7.38 -12.68 13.94
CA ARG A 235 8.68 -12.28 13.40
C ARG A 235 9.51 -11.40 14.34
N ALA A 236 9.29 -11.50 15.65
CA ALA A 236 9.91 -10.60 16.61
C ALA A 236 11.45 -10.62 16.56
N ALA A 237 12.05 -9.44 16.74
CA ALA A 237 13.50 -9.33 16.95
C ALA A 237 13.87 -9.71 18.39
N PRO A 238 15.17 -9.94 18.69
CA PRO A 238 15.68 -9.99 20.06
C PRO A 238 15.18 -8.81 20.91
N GLY A 239 14.76 -9.06 22.14
CA GLY A 239 14.09 -8.10 23.03
C GLY A 239 12.61 -7.80 22.71
N GLY A 240 12.10 -8.19 21.52
CA GLY A 240 10.75 -7.88 21.06
C GLY A 240 9.73 -9.02 21.20
N ASN A 241 10.13 -10.22 21.62
CA ASN A 241 9.22 -11.35 21.77
C ASN A 241 8.28 -11.18 22.98
N GLY A 242 6.97 -11.19 22.74
CA GLY A 242 5.97 -11.12 23.80
C GLY A 242 4.54 -11.08 23.26
N TYR A 243 3.57 -10.76 24.13
CA TYR A 243 2.16 -10.78 23.76
C TYR A 243 1.80 -9.66 22.79
N THR A 244 0.87 -9.94 21.89
CA THR A 244 0.22 -8.92 21.08
C THR A 244 -0.69 -8.06 21.95
N LEU A 245 -0.65 -6.75 21.74
CA LEU A 245 -1.39 -5.73 22.47
C LEU A 245 -2.91 -5.85 22.24
N ASP A 246 -3.72 -5.52 23.26
CA ASP A 246 -5.16 -5.30 23.10
C ASP A 246 -5.42 -3.95 22.40
N HIS A 247 -5.78 -4.01 21.12
CA HIS A 247 -6.03 -2.83 20.28
C HIS A 247 -7.42 -2.20 20.50
N TYR A 248 -8.17 -2.66 21.51
CA TYR A 248 -9.47 -2.09 21.88
C TYR A 248 -9.41 -1.33 23.22
N SER A 249 -8.22 -1.22 23.82
CA SER A 249 -8.02 -0.62 25.13
C SER A 249 -7.01 0.52 25.10
N GLU A 250 -7.48 1.72 25.46
CA GLU A 250 -6.64 2.90 25.61
C GLU A 250 -5.68 2.77 26.80
N GLU A 251 -6.10 2.06 27.87
CA GLU A 251 -5.23 1.71 29.00
C GLU A 251 -4.07 0.82 28.53
N ALA A 252 -4.34 -0.17 27.69
CA ALA A 252 -3.32 -1.03 27.12
C ALA A 252 -2.33 -0.22 26.25
N LEU A 253 -2.83 0.67 25.38
CA LEU A 253 -1.97 1.57 24.60
C LEU A 253 -1.11 2.47 25.50
N ASN A 254 -1.71 3.09 26.52
CA ASN A 254 -1.00 3.97 27.44
C ASN A 254 0.12 3.23 28.17
N ALA A 255 -0.11 1.98 28.60
CA ALA A 255 0.92 1.13 29.15
C ALA A 255 1.98 0.74 28.11
N TYR A 256 1.56 0.43 26.87
CA TYR A 256 2.44 0.03 25.77
C TYR A 256 3.47 1.11 25.40
N VAL A 257 3.06 2.38 25.39
CA VAL A 257 3.93 3.49 24.96
C VAL A 257 4.95 3.95 26.02
N VAL A 258 4.84 3.51 27.27
CA VAL A 258 5.73 3.95 28.38
C VAL A 258 7.21 3.73 28.08
N PRO A 259 7.67 2.54 27.63
CA PRO A 259 9.09 2.33 27.31
C PRO A 259 9.57 3.25 26.17
N PHE A 260 8.72 3.50 25.19
CA PHE A 260 9.02 4.35 24.04
C PHE A 260 9.10 5.83 24.40
N ASN A 261 8.25 6.31 25.32
CA ASN A 261 8.34 7.67 25.86
C ASN A 261 9.71 7.97 26.47
N LYS A 262 10.32 6.97 27.12
CA LYS A 262 11.67 7.08 27.68
C LYS A 262 12.74 6.93 26.58
N ALA A 263 12.62 5.90 25.74
CA ALA A 263 13.65 5.56 24.75
C ALA A 263 13.78 6.61 23.64
N LEU A 264 12.66 7.16 23.16
CA LEU A 264 12.63 8.09 22.03
C LEU A 264 12.82 9.56 22.43
N LYS A 265 12.94 9.87 23.72
CA LYS A 265 13.21 11.23 24.20
C LYS A 265 14.48 11.79 23.55
N GLY A 266 14.41 13.01 23.01
CA GLY A 266 15.51 13.68 22.29
C GLY A 266 15.58 13.35 20.80
N ARG A 267 14.60 12.61 20.27
CA ARG A 267 14.46 12.23 18.85
C ARG A 267 13.17 12.73 18.22
N GLU A 268 12.39 13.52 18.95
CA GLU A 268 11.20 14.21 18.45
C GLU A 268 11.54 15.00 17.17
N GLY A 269 10.80 14.75 16.10
CA GLY A 269 11.05 15.34 14.77
C GLY A 269 12.27 14.82 14.01
N LYS A 270 13.08 13.91 14.58
CA LYS A 270 14.20 13.24 13.86
C LYS A 270 13.77 11.95 13.17
N ILE A 271 12.80 11.26 13.75
CA ILE A 271 12.02 10.20 13.10
C ILE A 271 10.80 10.89 12.49
N ARG A 272 10.47 10.59 11.23
CA ARG A 272 9.35 11.23 10.54
C ARG A 272 8.04 10.54 10.90
N THR A 273 7.93 9.22 10.69
CA THR A 273 6.70 8.47 11.02
C THR A 273 6.94 7.31 11.97
N ILE A 274 5.89 7.02 12.74
CA ILE A 274 5.69 5.75 13.44
C ILE A 274 4.67 4.92 12.64
N PHE A 275 5.07 3.73 12.24
CA PHE A 275 4.32 2.87 11.33
C PHE A 275 3.63 1.71 12.06
N ASN A 276 2.32 1.56 11.84
CA ASN A 276 1.53 0.41 12.25
C ASN A 276 1.11 -0.42 11.01
N ASP A 277 1.58 -1.66 10.98
CA ASP A 277 1.40 -2.62 9.88
C ASP A 277 -0.04 -3.12 9.79
N SER A 278 -0.34 -3.91 8.75
CA SER A 278 -1.68 -4.44 8.52
C SER A 278 -2.23 -5.21 9.73
N TYR A 279 -3.55 -5.13 9.93
CA TYR A 279 -4.16 -5.67 11.15
C TYR A 279 -4.21 -7.21 11.12
N GLU A 280 -3.29 -7.80 11.87
CA GLU A 280 -3.16 -9.25 12.03
C GLU A 280 -3.32 -9.71 13.50
N VAL A 281 -4.19 -9.05 14.27
CA VAL A 281 -4.54 -9.49 15.63
C VAL A 281 -5.66 -10.52 15.56
N TYR A 282 -5.33 -11.78 15.78
CA TYR A 282 -6.22 -12.90 15.51
C TYR A 282 -7.02 -13.35 16.73
N GLY A 283 -8.28 -13.69 16.50
CA GLY A 283 -9.17 -14.22 17.54
C GLY A 283 -9.51 -13.22 18.64
N THR A 284 -9.29 -11.92 18.41
CA THR A 284 -9.57 -10.85 19.38
C THR A 284 -10.95 -10.26 19.11
N ASP A 285 -11.95 -10.84 19.74
CA ASP A 285 -13.36 -10.44 19.59
C ASP A 285 -13.90 -9.71 20.81
N PHE A 286 -13.05 -9.36 21.80
CA PHE A 286 -13.50 -8.83 23.08
C PHE A 286 -12.43 -7.95 23.74
N THR A 287 -12.80 -7.22 24.79
CA THR A 287 -11.90 -6.51 25.72
C THR A 287 -12.60 -6.41 27.09
N PRO A 288 -11.90 -6.30 28.23
CA PRO A 288 -12.53 -6.40 29.56
C PRO A 288 -13.74 -5.48 29.78
N ASN A 289 -13.70 -4.24 29.29
CA ASN A 289 -14.79 -3.26 29.47
C ASN A 289 -15.84 -3.29 28.34
N PHE A 290 -15.84 -4.33 27.50
CA PHE A 290 -16.69 -4.39 26.30
C PHE A 290 -18.18 -4.28 26.60
N PHE A 291 -18.69 -4.92 27.66
CA PHE A 291 -20.12 -4.87 27.98
C PHE A 291 -20.60 -3.46 28.35
N GLU A 292 -19.78 -2.69 29.05
CA GLU A 292 -20.07 -1.30 29.42
C GLU A 292 -19.98 -0.38 28.19
N GLU A 293 -18.92 -0.53 27.40
CA GLU A 293 -18.75 0.21 26.14
C GLU A 293 -19.89 -0.10 25.16
N PHE A 294 -20.33 -1.36 25.07
CA PHE A 294 -21.48 -1.75 24.26
C PHE A 294 -22.75 -1.05 24.73
N GLU A 295 -23.08 -1.13 26.03
CA GLU A 295 -24.30 -0.54 26.57
C GLU A 295 -24.31 0.98 26.36
N ASN A 296 -23.19 1.66 26.61
CA ASN A 296 -23.03 3.09 26.39
C ASN A 296 -23.21 3.50 24.92
N ARG A 297 -22.75 2.69 23.97
CA ARG A 297 -22.72 3.02 22.54
C ARG A 297 -23.95 2.55 21.77
N ARG A 298 -24.56 1.44 22.19
CA ARG A 298 -25.70 0.80 21.50
C ARG A 298 -27.02 1.04 22.24
N GLY A 299 -26.95 1.44 23.51
CA GLY A 299 -28.11 1.88 24.30
C GLY A 299 -28.94 0.73 24.89
N TYR A 300 -28.37 -0.47 25.01
CA TYR A 300 -29.01 -1.60 25.69
C TYR A 300 -27.99 -2.58 26.28
N ASP A 301 -28.42 -3.29 27.32
CA ASP A 301 -27.60 -4.28 28.01
C ASP A 301 -27.46 -5.58 27.19
N LEU A 302 -26.29 -5.79 26.59
CA LEU A 302 -25.96 -7.00 25.82
C LEU A 302 -26.06 -8.28 26.68
N LYS A 303 -25.85 -8.19 28.00
CA LYS A 303 -25.96 -9.35 28.89
C LYS A 303 -27.36 -9.97 28.82
N LYS A 304 -28.41 -9.19 28.62
CA LYS A 304 -29.78 -9.71 28.44
C LYS A 304 -29.99 -10.44 27.11
N GLN A 305 -29.12 -10.21 26.14
CA GLN A 305 -29.24 -10.71 24.76
C GLN A 305 -28.15 -11.71 24.37
N LEU A 306 -27.26 -12.11 25.29
CA LEU A 306 -26.11 -12.96 24.97
C LEU A 306 -26.52 -14.32 24.38
N SER A 307 -27.61 -14.92 24.87
CA SER A 307 -28.15 -16.18 24.32
C SER A 307 -28.62 -16.03 22.87
N VAL A 308 -29.13 -14.85 22.50
CA VAL A 308 -29.56 -14.53 21.13
C VAL A 308 -28.35 -14.19 20.25
N LEU A 309 -27.38 -13.42 20.76
CA LEU A 309 -26.11 -13.13 20.07
C LEU A 309 -25.40 -14.43 19.64
N LEU A 310 -25.36 -15.42 20.54
CA LEU A 310 -24.65 -16.68 20.35
C LEU A 310 -25.52 -17.79 19.73
N ASN A 311 -26.68 -17.45 19.16
CA ASN A 311 -27.54 -18.41 18.47
C ASN A 311 -26.86 -18.92 17.18
N GLU A 312 -26.76 -20.22 16.98
CA GLU A 312 -26.09 -20.83 15.81
C GLU A 312 -26.95 -20.83 14.53
N LYS A 313 -27.97 -19.98 14.47
CA LYS A 313 -28.86 -19.82 13.32
C LYS A 313 -28.73 -18.43 12.69
N ASP A 314 -28.91 -18.41 11.38
CA ASP A 314 -29.06 -17.19 10.59
C ASP A 314 -30.46 -16.61 10.81
N GLU A 315 -30.57 -15.75 11.83
CA GLU A 315 -31.81 -15.11 12.23
C GLU A 315 -31.63 -13.59 12.32
N GLU A 316 -32.61 -12.84 11.83
CA GLU A 316 -32.55 -11.38 11.71
C GLU A 316 -32.22 -10.67 13.04
N ILE A 317 -32.85 -11.08 14.15
CA ILE A 317 -32.61 -10.45 15.46
C ILE A 317 -31.18 -10.73 15.94
N SER A 318 -30.72 -11.98 15.84
CA SER A 318 -29.36 -12.39 16.22
C SER A 318 -28.32 -11.64 15.38
N ASN A 319 -28.58 -11.47 14.09
CA ASN A 319 -27.70 -10.76 13.16
C ASN A 319 -27.63 -9.25 13.42
N ARG A 320 -28.72 -8.62 13.85
CA ARG A 320 -28.72 -7.23 14.30
C ARG A 320 -27.84 -7.03 15.53
N ILE A 321 -27.96 -7.93 16.51
CA ILE A 321 -27.14 -7.89 17.73
C ILE A 321 -25.65 -8.13 17.38
N ARG A 322 -25.35 -9.03 16.43
CA ARG A 322 -23.98 -9.19 15.90
C ARG A 322 -23.47 -7.96 15.17
N SER A 323 -24.33 -7.26 14.44
CA SER A 323 -23.98 -6.01 13.78
C SER A 323 -23.58 -4.95 14.82
N ASP A 324 -24.38 -4.77 15.88
CA ASP A 324 -24.06 -3.89 17.00
C ASP A 324 -22.75 -4.29 17.70
N TYR A 325 -22.49 -5.60 17.83
CA TYR A 325 -21.26 -6.13 18.42
C TYR A 325 -20.03 -5.75 17.58
N ARG A 326 -20.08 -6.02 16.27
CA ARG A 326 -19.00 -5.72 15.32
C ARG A 326 -18.77 -4.21 15.21
N GLN A 327 -19.83 -3.41 15.19
CA GLN A 327 -19.72 -1.96 15.25
C GLN A 327 -19.04 -1.50 16.54
N THR A 328 -19.32 -2.13 17.68
CA THR A 328 -18.68 -1.79 18.96
C THR A 328 -17.18 -2.09 18.93
N ILE A 329 -16.78 -3.24 18.37
CA ILE A 329 -15.36 -3.55 18.14
C ILE A 329 -14.70 -2.50 17.24
N ALA A 330 -15.33 -2.15 16.13
CA ALA A 330 -14.84 -1.12 15.21
C ALA A 330 -14.66 0.24 15.90
N ASP A 331 -15.64 0.65 16.71
CA ASP A 331 -15.61 1.91 17.46
C ASP A 331 -14.49 1.92 18.51
N LEU A 332 -14.23 0.79 19.17
CA LEU A 332 -13.15 0.67 20.14
C LEU A 332 -11.78 0.76 19.46
N LEU A 333 -11.58 0.04 18.35
CA LEU A 333 -10.34 0.14 17.59
C LEU A 333 -10.06 1.60 17.16
N LEU A 334 -11.07 2.26 16.58
CA LEU A 334 -10.93 3.65 16.11
C LEU A 334 -10.68 4.64 17.25
N ASN A 335 -11.47 4.56 18.33
CA ASN A 335 -11.52 5.62 19.35
C ASN A 335 -10.70 5.33 20.61
N LYS A 336 -10.30 4.08 20.86
CA LYS A 336 -9.48 3.68 22.01
C LYS A 336 -8.05 3.31 21.63
N PHE A 337 -7.76 3.09 20.35
CA PHE A 337 -6.41 2.78 19.91
C PHE A 337 -5.93 3.73 18.80
N ASP A 338 -6.54 3.72 17.62
CA ASP A 338 -6.02 4.44 16.44
C ASP A 338 -5.91 5.96 16.65
N LYS A 339 -7.01 6.62 17.05
CA LYS A 339 -7.00 8.07 17.34
C LYS A 339 -6.06 8.42 18.50
N PRO A 340 -6.13 7.75 19.68
CA PRO A 340 -5.17 7.99 20.77
C PRO A 340 -3.71 7.74 20.38
N TRP A 341 -3.42 6.73 19.54
CA TRP A 341 -2.08 6.44 19.05
C TRP A 341 -1.57 7.57 18.14
N THR A 342 -2.39 8.06 17.21
CA THR A 342 -2.06 9.23 16.39
C THR A 342 -1.85 10.47 17.25
N GLN A 343 -2.68 10.70 18.27
CA GLN A 343 -2.50 11.82 19.21
C GLN A 343 -1.19 11.70 19.99
N TRP A 344 -0.87 10.50 20.49
CA TRP A 344 0.40 10.24 21.18
C TRP A 344 1.59 10.53 20.27
N ALA A 345 1.61 10.01 19.04
CA ALA A 345 2.69 10.22 18.08
C ALA A 345 2.86 11.72 17.75
N ASN A 346 1.76 12.40 17.43
CA ASN A 346 1.77 13.83 17.11
C ASN A 346 2.23 14.70 18.29
N SER A 347 1.92 14.31 19.54
CA SER A 347 2.43 15.00 20.75
C SER A 347 3.97 14.94 20.88
N LYS A 348 4.62 14.02 20.16
CA LYS A 348 6.08 13.84 20.08
C LYS A 348 6.65 14.33 18.75
N ASN A 349 5.87 15.04 17.94
CA ASN A 349 6.25 15.49 16.61
C ASN A 349 6.62 14.33 15.65
N PHE A 350 6.01 13.16 15.86
CA PHE A 350 6.01 12.07 14.90
C PHE A 350 4.67 12.04 14.17
N LYS A 351 4.71 11.75 12.87
CA LYS A 351 3.49 11.42 12.11
C LYS A 351 3.14 9.94 12.29
N THR A 352 1.91 9.56 12.01
CA THR A 352 1.50 8.15 11.92
C THR A 352 1.32 7.69 10.49
N LYS A 353 1.72 6.44 10.23
CA LYS A 353 1.46 5.73 8.98
C LYS A 353 0.76 4.40 9.28
N LEU A 354 -0.37 4.11 8.64
CA LEU A 354 -1.24 3.00 9.03
C LEU A 354 -1.74 2.19 7.82
N GLN A 355 -1.55 0.87 7.90
CA GLN A 355 -2.26 -0.10 7.09
C GLN A 355 -3.52 -0.60 7.80
N ALA A 356 -4.68 -0.01 7.50
CA ALA A 356 -5.93 -0.35 8.17
C ALA A 356 -6.61 -1.62 7.65
N HIS A 357 -6.25 -2.13 6.47
CA HIS A 357 -6.85 -3.36 5.94
C HIS A 357 -6.57 -4.56 6.85
N GLY A 358 -7.47 -5.55 6.82
CA GLY A 358 -7.50 -6.64 7.80
C GLY A 358 -8.18 -6.26 9.13
N SER A 359 -8.45 -4.98 9.38
CA SER A 359 -9.10 -4.54 10.62
C SER A 359 -10.58 -4.96 10.69
N PRO A 360 -11.12 -5.18 11.89
CA PRO A 360 -12.54 -5.46 12.11
C PRO A 360 -13.39 -4.19 12.17
N GLY A 361 -13.13 -3.22 11.29
CA GLY A 361 -13.74 -1.89 11.39
C GLY A 361 -13.92 -1.17 10.05
N ASN A 362 -14.45 0.05 10.12
CA ASN A 362 -14.64 0.88 8.95
C ASN A 362 -13.28 1.36 8.40
N LEU A 363 -12.79 0.70 7.35
CA LEU A 363 -11.50 1.00 6.73
C LEU A 363 -11.32 2.48 6.35
N ILE A 364 -12.38 3.18 5.91
CA ILE A 364 -12.29 4.61 5.56
C ILE A 364 -11.92 5.42 6.79
N ASP A 365 -12.62 5.20 7.91
CA ASP A 365 -12.40 5.93 9.16
C ASP A 365 -11.06 5.56 9.81
N LEU A 366 -10.70 4.28 9.78
CA LEU A 366 -9.43 3.78 10.32
C LEU A 366 -8.25 4.36 9.55
N TYR A 367 -8.24 4.29 8.20
CA TYR A 367 -7.23 4.99 7.40
C TYR A 367 -7.23 6.50 7.66
N ALA A 368 -8.43 7.10 7.80
CA ALA A 368 -8.56 8.52 8.08
C ALA A 368 -8.07 8.93 9.50
N SER A 369 -7.77 7.98 10.38
CA SER A 369 -7.24 8.26 11.72
C SER A 369 -5.73 8.54 11.76
N ALA A 370 -4.96 8.14 10.75
CA ALA A 370 -3.49 8.26 10.71
C ALA A 370 -3.00 9.37 9.78
N ASP A 371 -1.87 10.02 10.02
CA ASP A 371 -1.40 11.14 9.16
C ASP A 371 -1.13 10.72 7.70
N ILE A 372 -0.76 9.45 7.47
CA ILE A 372 -0.50 8.86 6.16
C ILE A 372 -1.20 7.49 6.06
N PRO A 373 -2.31 7.37 5.32
CA PRO A 373 -2.89 6.07 4.99
C PRO A 373 -1.96 5.26 4.09
N GLU A 374 -1.79 3.97 4.38
CA GLU A 374 -0.95 3.05 3.60
C GLU A 374 -1.76 1.83 3.12
N CYS A 375 -1.78 1.55 1.83
CA CYS A 375 -2.27 0.26 1.31
C CYS A 375 -1.12 -0.73 1.07
N GLU A 376 -1.40 -1.84 0.42
CA GLU A 376 -0.39 -2.81 0.00
C GLU A 376 -0.72 -3.43 -1.36
N THR A 377 0.30 -3.99 -2.02
CA THR A 377 0.13 -4.88 -3.17
C THR A 377 0.85 -6.19 -2.97
N PHE A 378 0.17 -7.28 -3.33
CA PHE A 378 0.71 -8.63 -3.24
C PHE A 378 0.58 -9.34 -4.59
N GLY A 379 1.60 -10.10 -4.97
CA GLY A 379 1.59 -10.90 -6.20
C GLY A 379 1.73 -10.08 -7.48
N SER A 380 1.55 -10.74 -8.64
CA SER A 380 1.64 -10.10 -9.96
C SER A 380 0.27 -9.95 -10.61
N MET A 381 -0.07 -8.72 -10.99
CA MET A 381 -1.25 -8.38 -11.77
C MET A 381 -1.05 -8.69 -13.27
N PRO A 382 -2.11 -9.09 -13.99
CA PRO A 382 -2.06 -9.25 -15.44
C PRO A 382 -2.15 -7.89 -16.14
N PHE A 383 -1.28 -7.65 -17.11
CA PHE A 383 -1.32 -6.48 -18.00
C PHE A 383 -1.18 -6.92 -19.46
N ASP A 384 -2.00 -6.35 -20.34
CA ASP A 384 -2.03 -6.69 -21.77
C ASP A 384 -0.97 -5.92 -22.57
N ILE A 385 0.25 -5.82 -22.02
CA ILE A 385 1.36 -5.08 -22.63
C ILE A 385 2.22 -6.07 -23.46
N PRO A 386 2.41 -5.86 -24.77
CA PRO A 386 3.25 -6.73 -25.58
C PRO A 386 4.68 -6.77 -25.07
N GLY A 387 5.20 -7.99 -24.87
CA GLY A 387 6.53 -8.22 -24.28
C GLY A 387 6.57 -8.17 -22.76
N PHE A 388 5.48 -7.80 -22.07
CA PHE A 388 5.35 -8.00 -20.63
C PHE A 388 5.24 -9.50 -20.35
N ARG A 389 6.20 -10.00 -19.58
CA ARG A 389 6.32 -11.42 -19.27
C ARG A 389 5.58 -11.73 -17.99
N ARG A 390 4.83 -12.84 -17.93
CA ARG A 390 4.11 -13.33 -16.73
C ARG A 390 4.00 -14.84 -16.73
N GLU A 391 5.14 -15.48 -16.50
CA GLU A 391 5.32 -16.93 -16.38
C GLU A 391 4.63 -17.44 -15.11
N LYS A 392 3.66 -18.35 -15.27
CA LYS A 392 2.82 -18.85 -14.17
C LYS A 392 3.64 -19.54 -13.07
N GLU A 393 4.74 -20.18 -13.45
CA GLU A 393 5.64 -20.90 -12.56
C GLU A 393 6.39 -19.95 -11.62
N ASP A 394 6.53 -18.67 -11.99
CA ASP A 394 7.32 -17.68 -11.27
C ASP A 394 6.47 -16.68 -10.47
N ILE A 395 5.14 -16.75 -10.57
CA ILE A 395 4.25 -15.75 -9.97
C ILE A 395 3.18 -16.37 -9.07
N ARG A 396 2.78 -15.61 -8.07
CA ARG A 396 1.48 -15.74 -7.43
C ARG A 396 0.54 -14.75 -8.13
N GLU A 397 -0.70 -15.15 -8.36
CA GLU A 397 -1.69 -14.20 -8.88
C GLU A 397 -1.89 -13.07 -7.86
N GLY A 398 -1.81 -11.84 -8.36
CA GLY A 398 -1.95 -10.67 -7.51
C GLY A 398 -3.39 -10.42 -7.10
N ASP A 399 -3.55 -9.75 -5.95
CA ASP A 399 -4.83 -9.38 -5.35
C ASP A 399 -4.96 -7.85 -5.19
N ALA A 400 -4.13 -7.09 -5.90
CA ALA A 400 -4.22 -5.64 -6.00
C ALA A 400 -5.47 -5.23 -6.81
N ASP A 401 -6.62 -5.25 -6.15
CA ASP A 401 -7.89 -4.80 -6.72
C ASP A 401 -8.01 -3.26 -6.63
N PRO A 402 -8.29 -2.56 -7.75
CA PRO A 402 -8.41 -1.09 -7.76
C PRO A 402 -9.43 -0.53 -6.77
N VAL A 403 -10.56 -1.21 -6.53
CA VAL A 403 -11.56 -0.78 -5.55
C VAL A 403 -10.98 -0.90 -4.15
N MET A 404 -10.27 -1.99 -3.84
CA MET A 404 -9.63 -2.14 -2.54
C MET A 404 -8.54 -1.09 -2.29
N LEU A 405 -7.67 -0.83 -3.28
CA LEU A 405 -6.60 0.17 -3.17
C LEU A 405 -7.15 1.58 -2.85
N LYS A 406 -8.31 1.91 -3.42
CA LYS A 406 -8.97 3.21 -3.25
C LYS A 406 -9.49 3.47 -1.84
N PHE A 407 -9.58 2.49 -0.93
CA PHE A 407 -9.93 2.78 0.46
C PHE A 407 -8.93 3.73 1.12
N SER A 408 -7.63 3.50 0.91
CA SER A 408 -6.56 4.34 1.48
C SER A 408 -6.53 5.73 0.87
N SER A 409 -6.63 5.84 -0.46
CA SER A 409 -6.61 7.12 -1.16
C SER A 409 -7.87 7.93 -0.93
N SER A 410 -9.04 7.31 -0.91
CA SER A 410 -10.30 7.97 -0.55
C SER A 410 -10.24 8.57 0.85
N ALA A 411 -9.77 7.80 1.84
CA ALA A 411 -9.62 8.28 3.20
C ALA A 411 -8.68 9.50 3.27
N ALA A 412 -7.57 9.48 2.54
CA ALA A 412 -6.67 10.65 2.46
C ALA A 412 -7.34 11.86 1.80
N HIS A 413 -7.99 11.65 0.65
CA HIS A 413 -8.62 12.72 -0.12
C HIS A 413 -9.74 13.42 0.65
N ILE A 414 -10.63 12.67 1.31
CA ILE A 414 -11.75 13.27 2.04
C ILE A 414 -11.31 13.93 3.35
N SER A 415 -10.21 13.46 3.95
CA SER A 415 -9.65 14.02 5.20
C SER A 415 -8.60 15.11 4.98
N GLY A 416 -8.21 15.39 3.73
CA GLY A 416 -7.28 16.48 3.39
C GLY A 416 -5.81 16.13 3.55
N LYS A 417 -5.47 14.83 3.52
CA LYS A 417 -4.08 14.36 3.61
C LYS A 417 -3.45 14.32 2.24
N ASN A 418 -2.20 14.80 2.16
CA ASN A 418 -1.50 14.88 0.88
C ASN A 418 -0.83 13.56 0.45
N LEU A 419 -0.40 12.75 1.41
CA LEU A 419 0.35 11.52 1.16
C LEU A 419 -0.56 10.29 1.33
N VAL A 420 -0.49 9.41 0.34
CA VAL A 420 -1.04 8.05 0.38
C VAL A 420 0.10 7.12 0.03
N SER A 421 0.48 6.25 0.95
CA SER A 421 1.58 5.32 0.74
C SER A 421 1.12 3.92 0.40
N SER A 422 2.08 3.10 -0.01
CA SER A 422 1.85 1.68 -0.29
C SER A 422 3.08 0.87 0.06
N GLU A 423 2.89 -0.24 0.76
CA GLU A 423 3.83 -1.37 0.71
C GLU A 423 3.74 -2.01 -0.68
N THR A 424 4.84 -2.00 -1.43
CA THR A 424 4.81 -2.26 -2.87
C THR A 424 5.77 -3.37 -3.29
N PHE A 425 5.27 -4.26 -4.17
CA PHE A 425 5.97 -5.41 -4.80
C PHE A 425 6.11 -6.67 -3.92
N THR A 426 5.35 -6.77 -2.84
CA THR A 426 5.35 -7.96 -1.98
C THR A 426 4.95 -9.19 -2.79
N TRP A 427 5.82 -10.20 -2.83
CA TRP A 427 5.63 -11.41 -3.64
C TRP A 427 5.34 -11.17 -5.13
N LEU A 428 5.85 -10.07 -5.70
CA LEU A 428 5.64 -9.77 -7.12
C LEU A 428 5.99 -10.98 -8.00
N ARG A 429 7.12 -11.64 -7.70
CA ARG A 429 7.52 -12.94 -8.28
C ARG A 429 8.20 -13.82 -7.24
N GLU A 430 8.60 -15.00 -7.65
CA GLU A 430 9.60 -15.78 -6.93
C GLU A 430 10.88 -14.97 -6.67
N HIS A 431 11.56 -15.27 -5.55
CA HIS A 431 12.83 -14.63 -5.20
C HIS A 431 13.83 -14.71 -6.35
N PHE A 432 14.60 -13.64 -6.52
CA PHE A 432 15.61 -13.50 -7.56
C PHE A 432 15.08 -13.54 -9.00
N LYS A 433 13.76 -13.66 -9.23
CA LYS A 433 13.15 -13.72 -10.56
C LYS A 433 12.34 -12.46 -10.95
N THR A 434 12.41 -11.41 -10.14
CA THR A 434 11.75 -10.13 -10.44
C THR A 434 12.63 -9.22 -11.29
N ALA A 435 12.10 -8.74 -12.42
CA ALA A 435 12.72 -7.75 -13.30
C ALA A 435 12.14 -6.34 -13.07
N LEU A 436 12.93 -5.30 -13.37
CA LEU A 436 12.48 -3.90 -13.27
C LEU A 436 11.31 -3.59 -14.20
N SER A 437 11.29 -4.22 -15.38
CA SER A 437 10.21 -4.11 -16.36
C SER A 437 8.87 -4.63 -15.83
N GLN A 438 8.90 -5.54 -14.86
CA GLN A 438 7.71 -6.08 -14.20
C GLN A 438 7.23 -5.18 -13.08
N CYS A 439 8.11 -4.39 -12.47
CA CYS A 439 7.77 -3.46 -11.38
C CYS A 439 7.03 -2.22 -11.90
N LYS A 440 7.34 -1.75 -13.12
CA LYS A 440 6.75 -0.52 -13.67
C LYS A 440 5.22 -0.54 -13.71
N PRO A 441 4.54 -1.48 -14.38
CA PRO A 441 3.08 -1.43 -14.49
C PRO A 441 2.36 -1.59 -13.14
N GLU A 442 2.96 -2.32 -12.19
CA GLU A 442 2.44 -2.45 -10.82
C GLU A 442 2.49 -1.10 -10.07
N ALA A 443 3.60 -0.36 -10.17
CA ALA A 443 3.70 0.98 -9.60
C ALA A 443 2.74 1.97 -10.27
N GLU A 444 2.55 1.85 -11.59
CA GLU A 444 1.59 2.66 -12.33
C GLU A 444 0.14 2.41 -11.87
N ASP A 445 -0.24 1.14 -11.67
CA ASP A 445 -1.59 0.78 -11.23
C ASP A 445 -1.89 1.29 -9.81
N LEU A 446 -0.89 1.28 -8.92
CA LEU A 446 -0.99 1.95 -7.62
C LEU A 446 -1.22 3.45 -7.76
N MET A 447 -0.42 4.11 -8.60
CA MET A 447 -0.44 5.56 -8.76
C MET A 447 -1.75 6.09 -9.37
N ILE A 448 -2.32 5.38 -10.36
CA ILE A 448 -3.64 5.73 -10.90
C ILE A 448 -4.79 5.52 -9.90
N ASN A 449 -4.57 4.72 -8.85
CA ASN A 449 -5.54 4.51 -7.76
C ASN A 449 -5.31 5.44 -6.57
N GLY A 450 -4.42 6.43 -6.70
CA GLY A 450 -4.26 7.54 -5.74
C GLY A 450 -3.05 7.41 -4.81
N VAL A 451 -2.26 6.34 -4.91
CA VAL A 451 -0.98 6.23 -4.20
C VAL A 451 0.02 7.24 -4.77
N ASN A 452 0.74 7.94 -3.90
CA ASN A 452 1.78 8.87 -4.33
C ASN A 452 3.06 8.79 -3.47
N HIS A 453 3.21 7.76 -2.63
CA HIS A 453 4.39 7.54 -1.79
C HIS A 453 4.72 6.04 -1.59
N ILE A 454 5.48 5.44 -2.51
CA ILE A 454 5.80 4.02 -2.56
C ILE A 454 6.89 3.63 -1.55
N PHE A 455 6.64 2.56 -0.80
CA PHE A 455 7.60 1.84 0.03
C PHE A 455 7.94 0.49 -0.61
N LEU A 456 9.20 0.31 -0.98
CA LEU A 456 9.73 -0.87 -1.65
C LEU A 456 9.82 -2.03 -0.66
N HIS A 457 8.90 -2.98 -0.80
CA HIS A 457 8.94 -4.24 -0.10
C HIS A 457 9.72 -5.29 -0.92
N GLY A 458 10.78 -5.89 -0.40
CA GLY A 458 11.57 -5.58 0.81
C GLY A 458 12.94 -5.01 0.45
N SER A 459 13.65 -4.44 1.44
CA SER A 459 15.02 -3.93 1.27
C SER A 459 15.88 -4.39 2.43
N THR A 460 16.24 -5.68 2.51
CA THR A 460 16.83 -6.28 3.73
C THR A 460 18.24 -5.72 4.02
N TYR A 461 18.55 -5.39 5.28
CA TYR A 461 19.93 -5.14 5.71
C TYR A 461 20.81 -6.38 5.48
N SER A 462 22.02 -6.19 4.96
CA SER A 462 23.01 -7.25 4.81
C SER A 462 24.41 -6.67 5.01
N PRO A 463 25.19 -7.12 6.02
CA PRO A 463 26.55 -6.64 6.25
C PRO A 463 27.54 -7.28 5.26
N ASP A 464 28.72 -6.68 5.11
CA ASP A 464 29.80 -7.18 4.22
C ASP A 464 30.29 -8.59 4.59
N ARG A 465 30.18 -8.98 5.86
CA ARG A 465 30.51 -10.35 6.32
C ARG A 465 29.52 -11.41 5.83
N ALA A 466 28.31 -11.01 5.40
CA ALA A 466 27.34 -11.92 4.82
C ALA A 466 27.73 -12.22 3.37
N VAL A 467 28.16 -13.46 3.12
CA VAL A 467 28.49 -13.92 1.77
C VAL A 467 27.28 -13.76 0.85
N TRP A 468 27.51 -13.40 -0.42
CA TRP A 468 26.46 -13.33 -1.44
C TRP A 468 25.58 -14.61 -1.42
N PRO A 469 24.24 -14.50 -1.42
CA PRO A 469 23.42 -13.32 -1.78
C PRO A 469 23.19 -12.31 -0.65
N GLY A 470 23.86 -12.48 0.50
CA GLY A 470 23.62 -11.71 1.70
C GLY A 470 22.31 -12.09 2.38
N TRP A 471 21.93 -11.34 3.41
CA TRP A 471 20.70 -11.62 4.14
C TRP A 471 19.45 -11.27 3.31
N LYS A 472 18.37 -12.01 3.58
CA LYS A 472 17.08 -11.93 2.90
C LYS A 472 15.95 -11.98 3.92
N PHE A 473 14.96 -11.15 3.71
CA PHE A 473 13.62 -11.36 4.23
C PHE A 473 12.94 -12.47 3.43
N TYR A 474 12.04 -13.23 4.08
CA TYR A 474 11.47 -14.45 3.50
C TYR A 474 10.60 -14.19 2.28
N ALA A 475 10.04 -12.99 2.12
CA ALA A 475 9.20 -12.59 1.01
C ALA A 475 10.00 -11.74 0.01
N SER A 476 9.76 -11.97 -1.28
CA SER A 476 10.29 -11.13 -2.35
C SER A 476 9.51 -9.81 -2.40
N VAL A 477 9.99 -8.74 -3.03
CA VAL A 477 11.28 -8.57 -3.74
C VAL A 477 12.38 -8.21 -2.75
N ASN A 478 13.65 -8.15 -3.16
CA ASN A 478 14.70 -7.54 -2.34
C ASN A 478 15.48 -6.46 -3.11
N PHE A 479 15.25 -5.21 -2.76
CA PHE A 479 15.89 -4.02 -3.30
C PHE A 479 17.08 -3.60 -2.43
N ASN A 480 18.25 -4.18 -2.71
CA ASN A 480 19.51 -3.75 -2.13
C ASN A 480 20.69 -4.06 -3.07
N ALA A 481 21.87 -3.55 -2.73
CA ALA A 481 23.09 -3.68 -3.54
C ALA A 481 23.57 -5.13 -3.79
N ASN A 482 23.03 -6.12 -3.08
CA ASN A 482 23.40 -7.52 -3.27
C ASN A 482 22.55 -8.21 -4.36
N ASN A 483 21.49 -7.56 -4.84
CA ASN A 483 20.67 -8.07 -5.94
C ASN A 483 21.12 -7.46 -7.27
N ASN A 484 21.31 -8.28 -8.31
CA ASN A 484 21.87 -7.81 -9.58
C ASN A 484 21.05 -6.71 -10.27
N ILE A 485 19.72 -6.70 -10.10
CA ILE A 485 18.86 -5.65 -10.66
C ILE A 485 19.20 -4.25 -10.11
N TRP A 486 19.96 -4.16 -9.01
CA TRP A 486 20.42 -2.89 -8.43
C TRP A 486 21.24 -2.03 -9.39
N GLU A 487 21.92 -2.65 -10.36
CA GLU A 487 22.73 -1.94 -11.36
C GLU A 487 21.93 -0.91 -12.16
N ASP A 488 20.66 -1.22 -12.43
CA ASP A 488 19.74 -0.47 -13.27
C ASP A 488 18.51 0.06 -12.50
N ALA A 489 18.33 -0.35 -11.24
CA ALA A 489 17.28 0.10 -10.33
C ALA A 489 17.13 1.63 -10.22
N PRO A 490 18.19 2.47 -10.31
CA PRO A 490 18.04 3.92 -10.30
C PRO A 490 17.11 4.45 -11.41
N SER A 491 16.97 3.71 -12.51
CA SER A 491 16.06 4.08 -13.61
C SER A 491 14.59 3.93 -13.21
N LEU A 492 14.24 2.84 -12.51
CA LEU A 492 12.90 2.65 -11.93
C LEU A 492 12.64 3.67 -10.82
N PHE A 493 13.61 3.90 -9.93
CA PHE A 493 13.43 4.81 -8.80
C PHE A 493 13.30 6.27 -9.27
N SER A 494 14.04 6.67 -10.30
CA SER A 494 13.86 7.97 -10.97
C SER A 494 12.48 8.10 -11.59
N TYR A 495 11.97 7.06 -12.26
CA TYR A 495 10.63 7.06 -12.83
C TYR A 495 9.56 7.25 -11.75
N ILE A 496 9.61 6.45 -10.68
CA ILE A 496 8.71 6.61 -9.52
C ILE A 496 8.82 8.02 -8.96
N ALA A 497 10.05 8.55 -8.82
CA ALA A 497 10.27 9.88 -8.28
C ALA A 497 9.65 11.00 -9.13
N ASN A 498 9.80 10.91 -10.45
CA ASN A 498 9.19 11.86 -11.38
C ASN A 498 7.66 11.80 -11.28
N CYS A 499 7.07 10.61 -11.25
CA CYS A 499 5.62 10.45 -11.11
C CYS A 499 5.10 11.01 -9.78
N GLN A 500 5.70 10.63 -8.66
CA GLN A 500 5.29 11.11 -7.33
C GLN A 500 5.48 12.62 -7.17
N SER A 501 6.49 13.22 -7.82
CA SER A 501 6.66 14.69 -7.81
C SER A 501 5.48 15.44 -8.41
N MET A 502 4.83 14.86 -9.44
CA MET A 502 3.62 15.40 -10.04
C MET A 502 2.38 15.04 -9.22
N LEU A 503 2.27 13.79 -8.75
CA LEU A 503 1.12 13.26 -8.04
C LEU A 503 0.99 13.75 -6.58
N GLN A 504 1.97 14.48 -6.05
CA GLN A 504 1.90 15.12 -4.73
C GLN A 504 1.58 16.62 -4.81
N GLN A 505 1.39 17.19 -6.00
CA GLN A 505 1.02 18.61 -6.14
C GLN A 505 -0.48 18.84 -5.96
N GLY A 506 -0.86 19.94 -5.30
CA GLY A 506 -2.26 20.32 -5.14
C GLY A 506 -3.09 19.21 -4.49
N LYS A 507 -4.34 19.03 -4.93
CA LYS A 507 -5.31 18.09 -4.34
C LYS A 507 -5.85 17.10 -5.37
N SER A 508 -6.46 16.03 -4.88
CA SER A 508 -7.26 15.13 -5.72
C SER A 508 -8.39 15.90 -6.41
N ASP A 509 -8.71 15.54 -7.64
CA ASP A 509 -9.76 16.18 -8.44
C ASP A 509 -10.86 15.19 -8.85
N ASN A 510 -11.20 14.26 -7.96
CA ASN A 510 -12.32 13.33 -8.12
C ASN A 510 -13.66 14.05 -7.92
N GLU A 511 -14.64 13.77 -8.77
CA GLU A 511 -15.94 14.45 -8.72
C GLU A 511 -16.98 13.75 -7.85
N ILE A 512 -16.84 12.44 -7.64
CA ILE A 512 -17.89 11.59 -7.08
C ILE A 512 -17.44 11.02 -5.73
N LEU A 513 -18.31 11.16 -4.74
CA LEU A 513 -18.28 10.35 -3.53
C LEU A 513 -19.16 9.11 -3.71
N LEU A 514 -18.73 7.96 -3.20
CA LEU A 514 -19.54 6.73 -3.16
C LEU A 514 -19.64 6.22 -1.72
N TYR A 515 -20.87 6.11 -1.21
CA TYR A 515 -21.10 5.60 0.14
C TYR A 515 -20.73 4.12 0.26
N TRP A 516 -19.95 3.77 1.28
CA TRP A 516 -19.62 2.37 1.58
C TRP A 516 -20.62 1.78 2.59
N PRO A 517 -21.51 0.85 2.17
CA PRO A 517 -22.58 0.31 3.01
C PRO A 517 -22.08 -0.80 3.95
N ILE A 518 -21.21 -0.47 4.90
CA ILE A 518 -20.56 -1.44 5.79
C ILE A 518 -21.56 -2.31 6.60
N PHE A 519 -22.72 -1.75 6.95
CA PHE A 519 -23.74 -2.44 7.74
C PHE A 519 -24.36 -3.66 7.04
N ASP A 520 -24.34 -3.69 5.70
CA ASP A 520 -24.77 -4.88 4.96
C ASP A 520 -23.81 -6.05 5.18
N THR A 521 -22.54 -5.78 5.47
CA THR A 521 -21.57 -6.81 5.83
C THR A 521 -21.65 -7.15 7.32
N TRP A 522 -21.78 -6.16 8.20
CA TRP A 522 -21.89 -6.41 9.65
C TRP A 522 -23.19 -7.10 10.06
N ASN A 523 -24.27 -6.99 9.28
CA ASN A 523 -25.52 -7.71 9.54
C ASN A 523 -25.54 -9.14 8.97
N LYS A 524 -24.52 -9.60 8.22
CA LYS A 524 -24.48 -10.99 7.73
C LYS A 524 -24.21 -11.97 8.87
N TYR A 525 -24.72 -13.19 8.74
CA TYR A 525 -24.54 -14.25 9.74
C TYR A 525 -23.06 -14.62 9.95
N HIS A 526 -22.30 -14.77 8.86
CA HIS A 526 -20.87 -15.17 8.88
C HIS A 526 -20.60 -16.38 9.77
N ASN A 527 -21.45 -17.41 9.66
CA ASN A 527 -21.37 -18.63 10.48
C ASN A 527 -21.36 -18.35 11.99
N GLY A 528 -22.04 -17.28 12.42
CA GLY A 528 -22.17 -16.90 13.83
C GLY A 528 -20.96 -16.19 14.44
N THR A 529 -19.89 -15.93 13.67
CA THR A 529 -18.67 -15.29 14.21
C THR A 529 -18.94 -13.88 14.72
N LEU A 530 -18.36 -13.51 15.85
CA LEU A 530 -18.40 -12.15 16.37
C LEU A 530 -17.32 -11.26 15.75
N PHE A 531 -16.20 -11.88 15.38
CA PHE A 531 -15.06 -11.21 14.77
C PHE A 531 -15.06 -11.38 13.25
N PHE A 532 -15.10 -10.26 12.54
CA PHE A 532 -15.07 -10.21 11.09
C PHE A 532 -14.01 -9.21 10.65
N GLN A 533 -13.15 -9.58 9.71
CA GLN A 533 -12.01 -8.77 9.26
C GLN A 533 -12.14 -8.44 7.78
N PHE A 534 -11.92 -7.18 7.41
CA PHE A 534 -11.91 -6.73 6.00
C PHE A 534 -10.52 -6.95 5.38
N LYS A 535 -10.18 -8.22 5.13
CA LYS A 535 -8.85 -8.64 4.61
C LYS A 535 -8.74 -8.40 3.11
N ILE A 536 -7.57 -7.93 2.65
CA ILE A 536 -7.28 -7.74 1.23
C ILE A 536 -7.16 -9.07 0.47
N HIS A 537 -6.75 -10.15 1.12
CA HIS A 537 -6.63 -11.48 0.50
C HIS A 537 -7.96 -12.27 0.47
N SER A 538 -9.08 -11.67 0.88
CA SER A 538 -10.40 -12.33 1.00
C SER A 538 -11.54 -11.46 0.47
N LEU A 539 -11.30 -10.68 -0.59
CA LEU A 539 -12.25 -9.70 -1.12
C LEU A 539 -13.61 -10.31 -1.54
N SER A 540 -13.65 -11.58 -1.93
CA SER A 540 -14.90 -12.27 -2.26
C SER A 540 -15.85 -12.43 -1.06
N GLU A 541 -15.34 -12.39 0.17
CA GLU A 541 -16.17 -12.54 1.37
C GLU A 541 -16.97 -11.26 1.70
N TRP A 542 -16.50 -10.09 1.24
CA TRP A 542 -17.04 -8.80 1.69
C TRP A 542 -17.15 -7.70 0.64
N LEU A 543 -16.31 -7.70 -0.39
CA LEU A 543 -16.23 -6.62 -1.38
C LEU A 543 -16.82 -7.01 -2.74
N HIS A 544 -16.37 -8.11 -3.33
CA HIS A 544 -16.79 -8.50 -4.68
C HIS A 544 -18.30 -8.74 -4.74
N GLU A 545 -18.87 -8.52 -5.92
CA GLU A 545 -20.30 -8.74 -6.22
C GLU A 545 -21.27 -7.87 -5.41
N THR A 546 -20.77 -6.94 -4.59
CA THR A 546 -21.61 -5.91 -3.96
C THR A 546 -22.00 -4.82 -4.95
N SER A 547 -23.14 -4.16 -4.74
CA SER A 547 -23.54 -2.98 -5.54
C SER A 547 -22.46 -1.89 -5.45
N PHE A 548 -21.89 -1.65 -4.26
CA PHE A 548 -20.74 -0.75 -4.08
C PHE A 548 -19.56 -1.06 -5.02
N TYR A 549 -19.14 -2.32 -5.11
CA TYR A 549 -18.02 -2.73 -5.97
C TYR A 549 -18.36 -2.57 -7.45
N ASN A 550 -19.54 -3.02 -7.87
CA ASN A 550 -19.98 -2.94 -9.26
C ASN A 550 -20.13 -1.49 -9.73
N THR A 551 -20.76 -0.65 -8.91
CA THR A 551 -20.95 0.79 -9.18
C THR A 551 -19.61 1.52 -9.25
N THR A 552 -18.67 1.21 -8.35
CA THR A 552 -17.30 1.77 -8.43
C THR A 552 -16.65 1.43 -9.77
N LYS A 553 -16.65 0.16 -10.17
CA LYS A 553 -16.04 -0.29 -11.42
C LYS A 553 -16.69 0.32 -12.64
N GLU A 554 -18.02 0.43 -12.64
CA GLU A 554 -18.75 1.07 -13.74
C GLU A 554 -18.36 2.54 -13.88
N LEU A 555 -18.35 3.30 -12.78
CA LEU A 555 -17.98 4.72 -12.78
C LEU A 555 -16.55 4.94 -13.26
N MET A 556 -15.59 4.17 -12.73
CA MET A 556 -14.18 4.25 -13.15
C MET A 556 -14.02 3.87 -14.63
N LYS A 557 -14.69 2.81 -15.09
CA LYS A 557 -14.68 2.39 -16.51
C LYS A 557 -15.26 3.46 -17.43
N LYS A 558 -16.24 4.24 -16.96
CA LYS A 558 -16.84 5.34 -17.71
C LYS A 558 -16.03 6.62 -17.70
N GLY A 559 -15.02 6.73 -16.83
CA GLY A 559 -14.09 7.86 -16.76
C GLY A 559 -14.41 8.87 -15.66
N TYR A 560 -15.14 8.48 -14.61
CA TYR A 560 -15.37 9.32 -13.44
C TYR A 560 -14.30 9.11 -12.36
N GLY A 561 -13.86 10.20 -11.72
CA GLY A 561 -13.06 10.13 -10.50
C GLY A 561 -13.96 9.86 -9.29
N VAL A 562 -13.63 8.83 -8.50
CA VAL A 562 -14.43 8.36 -7.36
C VAL A 562 -13.59 8.36 -6.09
N ASP A 563 -14.14 8.81 -4.97
CA ASP A 563 -13.64 8.53 -3.61
C ASP A 563 -14.77 7.94 -2.76
N PHE A 564 -14.42 7.10 -1.79
CA PHE A 564 -15.39 6.48 -0.88
C PHE A 564 -15.66 7.33 0.35
N ILE A 565 -16.86 7.20 0.91
CA ILE A 565 -17.25 7.93 2.13
C ILE A 565 -17.96 7.02 3.14
N SER A 566 -17.70 7.25 4.43
CA SER A 566 -18.33 6.58 5.58
C SER A 566 -19.47 7.41 6.16
N ASP A 567 -20.27 6.81 7.03
CA ASP A 567 -21.30 7.52 7.81
C ASP A 567 -20.71 8.70 8.61
N ASN A 568 -19.50 8.56 9.17
CA ASN A 568 -18.86 9.61 9.97
C ASN A 568 -18.55 10.85 9.12
N PHE A 569 -18.01 10.67 7.91
CA PHE A 569 -17.76 11.78 6.99
C PHE A 569 -19.06 12.36 6.41
N ILE A 570 -20.11 11.55 6.20
CA ILE A 570 -21.43 12.05 5.79
C ILE A 570 -22.00 12.98 6.87
N ALA A 571 -21.85 12.64 8.16
CA ALA A 571 -22.32 13.46 9.26
C ALA A 571 -21.67 14.86 9.28
N GLU A 572 -20.38 14.95 8.91
CA GLU A 572 -19.62 16.19 8.84
C GLU A 572 -19.84 16.99 7.54
N ALA A 573 -20.36 16.35 6.50
CA ALA A 573 -20.53 16.95 5.19
C ALA A 573 -21.47 18.17 5.20
N LYS A 574 -21.15 19.13 4.35
CA LYS A 574 -21.93 20.36 4.13
C LYS A 574 -22.10 20.61 2.63
N VAL A 575 -23.05 21.45 2.25
CA VAL A 575 -23.17 21.93 0.87
C VAL A 575 -22.63 23.34 0.77
N VAL A 576 -21.68 23.55 -0.16
CA VAL A 576 -21.11 24.85 -0.50
C VAL A 576 -21.15 24.97 -2.03
N ASP A 577 -21.81 25.99 -2.56
CA ASP A 577 -21.98 26.23 -4.00
C ASP A 577 -22.51 25.00 -4.77
N GLY A 578 -23.48 24.29 -4.18
CA GLY A 578 -24.08 23.08 -4.75
C GLY A 578 -23.18 21.83 -4.73
N LYS A 579 -21.98 21.93 -4.15
CA LYS A 579 -21.02 20.83 -3.99
C LYS A 579 -20.98 20.34 -2.55
N ILE A 580 -20.63 19.07 -2.38
CA ILE A 580 -20.47 18.42 -1.08
C ILE A 580 -19.07 18.74 -0.57
N SER A 581 -18.98 19.50 0.53
CA SER A 581 -17.75 19.93 1.16
C SER A 581 -17.38 19.01 2.32
N LEU A 582 -16.13 18.55 2.32
CA LEU A 582 -15.46 17.77 3.36
C LEU A 582 -14.12 18.44 3.72
N PRO A 583 -13.44 18.05 4.81
CA PRO A 583 -12.15 18.63 5.18
C PRO A 583 -11.12 18.67 4.05
N GLY A 584 -11.08 17.63 3.21
CA GLY A 584 -10.11 17.52 2.13
C GLY A 584 -10.51 18.10 0.77
N GLY A 585 -11.76 18.56 0.60
CA GLY A 585 -12.17 19.17 -0.66
C GLY A 585 -13.67 19.20 -0.91
N THR A 586 -14.03 19.49 -2.15
CA THR A 586 -15.41 19.59 -2.61
C THR A 586 -15.69 18.60 -3.73
N PHE A 587 -16.81 17.90 -3.64
CA PHE A 587 -17.23 16.87 -4.58
C PHE A 587 -18.54 17.29 -5.26
N LYS A 588 -18.73 16.92 -6.53
CA LYS A 588 -19.90 17.32 -7.32
C LYS A 588 -21.13 16.48 -6.98
N SER A 589 -20.97 15.22 -6.57
CA SER A 589 -22.07 14.35 -6.19
C SER A 589 -21.66 13.30 -5.15
N LEU A 590 -22.67 12.73 -4.49
CA LEU A 590 -22.56 11.56 -3.63
C LEU A 590 -23.55 10.50 -4.11
N ILE A 591 -23.03 9.34 -4.49
CA ILE A 591 -23.80 8.19 -4.92
C ILE A 591 -23.99 7.24 -3.74
N ILE A 592 -25.23 6.79 -3.58
CA ILE A 592 -25.63 5.80 -2.61
C ILE A 592 -25.92 4.50 -3.38
N PRO A 593 -25.01 3.51 -3.33
CA PRO A 593 -25.26 2.22 -3.98
C PRO A 593 -26.44 1.52 -3.30
N ALA A 594 -27.00 0.52 -3.96
CA ALA A 594 -28.05 -0.29 -3.37
C ALA A 594 -27.52 -0.95 -2.08
N CYS A 595 -28.20 -0.69 -0.96
CA CYS A 595 -27.86 -1.21 0.35
C CYS A 595 -29.14 -1.56 1.12
N LYS A 596 -29.08 -2.56 2.00
CA LYS A 596 -30.23 -2.99 2.80
C LYS A 596 -30.32 -2.25 4.13
N LYS A 597 -29.18 -2.01 4.77
CA LYS A 597 -29.08 -1.40 6.10
C LYS A 597 -28.40 -0.03 6.02
N MET A 598 -29.09 1.00 6.51
CA MET A 598 -28.52 2.35 6.66
C MET A 598 -29.00 2.98 7.98
N PRO A 599 -28.12 3.62 8.77
CA PRO A 599 -28.55 4.37 9.94
C PRO A 599 -29.57 5.45 9.56
N LEU A 600 -30.63 5.60 10.36
CA LEU A 600 -31.65 6.63 10.16
C LEU A 600 -31.04 8.03 10.07
N VAL A 601 -30.06 8.31 10.94
CA VAL A 601 -29.35 9.59 10.96
C VAL A 601 -28.55 9.86 9.67
N THR A 602 -27.96 8.82 9.07
CA THR A 602 -27.26 8.92 7.79
C THR A 602 -28.25 9.28 6.68
N LEU A 603 -29.39 8.57 6.59
CA LEU A 603 -30.42 8.91 5.59
C LEU A 603 -30.94 10.35 5.77
N GLN A 604 -31.22 10.76 7.01
CA GLN A 604 -31.68 12.12 7.30
C GLN A 604 -30.65 13.15 6.84
N LYS A 605 -29.36 12.91 7.10
CA LYS A 605 -28.28 13.78 6.67
C LYS A 605 -28.15 13.83 5.14
N LEU A 606 -28.29 12.71 4.45
CA LEU A 606 -28.30 12.67 2.98
C LEU A 606 -29.44 13.52 2.40
N ILE A 607 -30.65 13.42 2.98
CA ILE A 607 -31.79 14.24 2.56
C ILE A 607 -31.56 15.73 2.88
N GLU A 608 -30.95 16.05 4.02
CA GLU A 608 -30.55 17.43 4.36
C GLU A 608 -29.59 17.99 3.30
N LEU A 609 -28.55 17.25 2.94
CA LEU A 609 -27.60 17.65 1.91
C LEU A 609 -28.27 17.84 0.54
N GLN A 610 -29.17 16.93 0.16
CA GLN A 610 -29.95 17.07 -1.08
C GLN A 610 -30.79 18.35 -1.08
N LYS A 611 -31.49 18.64 0.03
CA LYS A 611 -32.32 19.86 0.18
C LYS A 611 -31.49 21.14 0.21
N ALA A 612 -30.27 21.07 0.73
CA ALA A 612 -29.31 22.18 0.70
C ALA A 612 -28.70 22.43 -0.69
N GLY A 613 -29.07 21.65 -1.71
CA GLY A 613 -28.64 21.83 -3.10
C GLY A 613 -27.49 20.91 -3.53
N GLY A 614 -27.03 20.01 -2.65
CA GLY A 614 -26.08 18.96 -3.02
C GLY A 614 -26.72 17.96 -3.98
N LYS A 615 -25.89 17.21 -4.73
CA LYS A 615 -26.35 16.15 -5.63
C LYS A 615 -26.14 14.77 -5.02
N ILE A 616 -27.15 14.28 -4.33
CA ILE A 616 -27.23 12.93 -3.78
C ILE A 616 -28.02 12.05 -4.76
N ILE A 617 -27.41 10.96 -5.21
CA ILE A 617 -27.98 10.04 -6.21
C ILE A 617 -28.15 8.68 -5.57
N PHE A 618 -29.39 8.21 -5.46
CA PHE A 618 -29.69 6.88 -4.93
C PHE A 618 -29.78 5.88 -6.09
N GLU A 619 -28.96 4.83 -6.06
CA GLU A 619 -29.15 3.65 -6.91
C GLU A 619 -30.28 2.77 -6.34
N GLY A 620 -30.33 2.65 -5.01
CA GLY A 620 -31.39 2.01 -4.27
C GLY A 620 -31.61 2.70 -2.93
N LEU A 621 -32.72 2.38 -2.28
CA LEU A 621 -33.05 2.88 -0.95
C LEU A 621 -32.82 1.81 0.11
N PRO A 622 -32.42 2.20 1.33
CA PRO A 622 -32.31 1.25 2.43
C PRO A 622 -33.68 0.68 2.78
N GLU A 623 -33.73 -0.63 3.01
CA GLU A 623 -34.93 -1.35 3.43
C GLU A 623 -35.16 -1.24 4.94
N SER A 624 -34.09 -0.99 5.71
CA SER A 624 -34.09 -1.14 7.16
C SER A 624 -32.93 -0.37 7.82
N VAL A 625 -33.02 -0.17 9.14
CA VAL A 625 -31.92 0.35 9.96
C VAL A 625 -31.01 -0.77 10.48
N PRO A 626 -29.70 -0.53 10.69
CA PRO A 626 -28.84 -1.48 11.38
C PRO A 626 -29.16 -1.56 12.87
N GLY A 627 -28.65 -2.61 13.52
CA GLY A 627 -28.72 -2.79 14.97
C GLY A 627 -30.07 -3.27 15.50
N PHE A 628 -30.08 -3.62 16.78
CA PHE A 628 -31.20 -4.21 17.50
C PHE A 628 -32.01 -3.18 18.28
N ASN A 629 -31.36 -2.17 18.87
CA ASN A 629 -32.04 -1.27 19.80
C ASN A 629 -33.12 -0.44 19.11
N ASP A 630 -34.37 -0.54 19.60
CA ASP A 630 -35.53 0.18 19.06
C ASP A 630 -35.71 0.07 17.53
N TYR A 631 -35.15 -0.98 16.89
CA TYR A 631 -35.03 -1.04 15.43
C TYR A 631 -36.38 -0.91 14.72
N LYS A 632 -37.45 -1.51 15.26
CA LYS A 632 -38.81 -1.39 14.69
C LYS A 632 -39.31 0.06 14.66
N LYS A 633 -39.06 0.82 15.73
CA LYS A 633 -39.45 2.24 15.79
C LYS A 633 -38.62 3.05 14.80
N GLN A 634 -37.33 2.75 14.70
CA GLN A 634 -36.42 3.41 13.76
C GLN A 634 -36.75 3.09 12.30
N GLU A 635 -37.15 1.86 11.98
CA GLU A 635 -37.63 1.45 10.64
C GLU A 635 -38.89 2.21 10.23
N VAL A 636 -39.87 2.32 11.12
CA VAL A 636 -41.06 3.14 10.85
C VAL A 636 -40.67 4.58 10.52
N LYS A 637 -39.73 5.17 11.28
CA LYS A 637 -39.20 6.51 11.01
C LYS A 637 -38.42 6.59 9.70
N LEU A 638 -37.59 5.59 9.39
CA LEU A 638 -36.83 5.51 8.14
C LEU A 638 -37.77 5.52 6.94
N LEU A 639 -38.79 4.66 6.95
CA LEU A 639 -39.79 4.58 5.88
C LEU A 639 -40.64 5.85 5.79
N ALA A 640 -40.99 6.47 6.91
CA ALA A 640 -41.67 7.77 6.92
C ALA A 640 -40.81 8.86 6.29
N VAL A 641 -39.53 8.95 6.67
CA VAL A 641 -38.58 9.90 6.07
C VAL A 641 -38.44 9.69 4.56
N ILE A 642 -38.37 8.44 4.08
CA ILE A 642 -38.36 8.14 2.64
C ILE A 642 -39.66 8.61 1.99
N ALA A 643 -40.81 8.29 2.57
CA ALA A 643 -42.13 8.61 2.02
C ALA A 643 -42.43 10.12 1.97
N GLU A 644 -41.96 10.88 2.96
CA GLU A 644 -42.06 12.34 3.03
C GLU A 644 -41.11 13.05 2.05
N ASN A 645 -40.04 12.37 1.63
CA ASN A 645 -38.97 12.95 0.81
C ASN A 645 -38.79 12.21 -0.52
N LYS A 646 -39.88 11.70 -1.12
CA LYS A 646 -39.87 10.87 -2.33
C LYS A 646 -39.04 11.45 -3.48
N GLU A 647 -39.12 12.75 -3.72
CA GLU A 647 -38.35 13.39 -4.80
C GLU A 647 -36.85 13.50 -4.46
N ALA A 648 -36.53 13.80 -3.20
CA ALA A 648 -35.14 13.93 -2.75
C ALA A 648 -34.42 12.57 -2.64
N ALA A 649 -35.16 11.50 -2.37
CA ALA A 649 -34.66 10.14 -2.18
C ALA A 649 -35.06 9.21 -3.34
N LYS A 650 -35.39 9.74 -4.52
CA LYS A 650 -35.85 8.94 -5.65
C LYS A 650 -34.70 8.10 -6.22
N PRO A 651 -34.81 6.75 -6.27
CA PRO A 651 -33.84 5.92 -6.97
C PRO A 651 -33.78 6.23 -8.46
N VAL A 652 -32.59 6.15 -9.04
CA VAL A 652 -32.37 6.31 -10.47
C VAL A 652 -32.16 4.97 -11.14
N SER A 653 -32.69 4.81 -12.35
CA SER A 653 -32.48 3.61 -13.16
C SER A 653 -31.12 3.59 -13.87
N ASN A 654 -30.50 4.75 -14.06
CA ASN A 654 -29.22 4.91 -14.72
C ASN A 654 -28.41 6.03 -14.06
N ILE A 655 -27.37 5.65 -13.32
CA ILE A 655 -26.48 6.58 -12.61
C ILE A 655 -25.75 7.49 -13.60
N VAL A 656 -25.23 6.94 -14.70
CA VAL A 656 -24.43 7.68 -15.68
C VAL A 656 -25.27 8.76 -16.35
N GLU A 657 -26.47 8.42 -16.80
CA GLU A 657 -27.41 9.38 -17.39
C GLU A 657 -27.80 10.48 -16.39
N THR A 658 -27.99 10.12 -15.12
CA THR A 658 -28.29 11.08 -14.05
C THR A 658 -27.15 12.07 -13.83
N LEU A 659 -25.90 11.59 -13.83
CA LEU A 659 -24.71 12.43 -13.71
C LEU A 659 -24.60 13.40 -14.91
N GLU A 660 -24.81 12.92 -16.13
CA GLU A 660 -24.76 13.75 -17.33
C GLU A 660 -25.86 14.83 -17.34
N ASN A 661 -27.08 14.47 -16.93
CA ASN A 661 -28.20 15.42 -16.74
C ASN A 661 -27.89 16.46 -15.66
N ALA A 662 -27.10 16.10 -14.66
CA ALA A 662 -26.57 17.00 -13.64
C ALA A 662 -25.31 17.79 -14.11
N GLN A 663 -24.94 17.68 -15.38
CA GLN A 663 -23.75 18.30 -15.98
C GLN A 663 -22.42 17.86 -15.35
N ILE A 664 -22.40 16.65 -14.78
CA ILE A 664 -21.21 15.97 -14.28
C ILE A 664 -20.77 14.98 -15.36
N TYR A 665 -19.80 15.39 -16.18
CA TYR A 665 -19.34 14.61 -17.32
C TYR A 665 -18.08 13.81 -17.00
N PRO A 666 -17.92 12.60 -17.57
CA PRO A 666 -16.72 11.81 -17.39
C PRO A 666 -15.60 12.22 -18.35
N GLU A 667 -14.38 11.76 -18.07
CA GLU A 667 -13.26 11.84 -19.01
C GLU A 667 -13.35 10.73 -20.07
N LYS A 668 -13.83 11.09 -21.27
CA LYS A 668 -14.03 10.15 -22.38
C LYS A 668 -12.72 9.57 -22.95
N LEU A 669 -11.55 10.04 -22.50
CA LEU A 669 -10.25 9.47 -22.87
C LEU A 669 -10.18 7.95 -22.57
N VAL A 670 -10.90 7.46 -21.57
CA VAL A 670 -10.91 6.03 -21.19
C VAL A 670 -11.43 5.11 -22.29
N ASN A 671 -12.20 5.64 -23.27
CA ASN A 671 -12.67 4.86 -24.42
C ASN A 671 -11.52 4.39 -25.33
N THR A 672 -10.34 5.02 -25.23
CA THR A 672 -9.12 4.55 -25.90
C THR A 672 -8.49 3.33 -25.21
N GLY A 673 -8.91 3.03 -23.97
CA GLY A 673 -8.30 2.05 -23.08
C GLY A 673 -7.23 2.62 -22.15
N LEU A 674 -6.89 3.91 -22.27
CA LEU A 674 -6.03 4.60 -21.32
C LEU A 674 -6.67 4.68 -19.94
N LYS A 675 -5.85 4.43 -18.91
CA LYS A 675 -6.21 4.69 -17.51
C LYS A 675 -5.68 6.05 -17.09
N PHE A 676 -6.33 6.69 -16.12
CA PHE A 676 -5.86 7.98 -15.61
C PHE A 676 -6.20 8.25 -14.13
N ILE A 677 -5.47 9.22 -13.57
CA ILE A 677 -5.86 9.97 -12.37
C ILE A 677 -5.65 11.46 -12.62
N ARG A 678 -6.40 12.33 -11.92
CA ARG A 678 -6.34 13.78 -12.08
C ARG A 678 -6.11 14.50 -10.75
N ARG A 679 -5.29 15.56 -10.79
CA ARG A 679 -5.06 16.47 -9.67
C ARG A 679 -5.40 17.90 -10.07
N ASP A 680 -5.81 18.69 -9.09
CA ASP A 680 -6.08 20.12 -9.20
C ASP A 680 -4.97 20.90 -8.50
N VAL A 681 -4.36 21.82 -9.23
CA VAL A 681 -3.30 22.73 -8.76
C VAL A 681 -3.74 24.14 -9.13
N ASP A 682 -4.32 24.85 -8.17
CA ASP A 682 -4.79 26.24 -8.34
C ASP A 682 -5.72 26.43 -9.55
N GLY A 683 -6.59 25.45 -9.82
CA GLY A 683 -7.52 25.44 -10.95
C GLY A 683 -6.96 24.90 -12.27
N GLU A 684 -5.64 24.71 -12.39
CA GLU A 684 -5.04 23.92 -13.47
C GLU A 684 -5.06 22.43 -13.12
N LYS A 685 -5.08 21.57 -14.14
CA LYS A 685 -5.18 20.13 -13.99
C LYS A 685 -3.88 19.44 -14.36
N ILE A 686 -3.55 18.40 -13.60
CA ILE A 686 -2.52 17.42 -13.94
C ILE A 686 -3.21 16.09 -14.15
N TYR A 687 -3.10 15.54 -15.36
CA TYR A 687 -3.52 14.18 -15.70
C TYR A 687 -2.31 13.28 -15.71
N TYR A 688 -2.40 12.11 -15.09
CA TYR A 688 -1.46 11.03 -15.29
C TYR A 688 -2.11 9.96 -16.16
N LEU A 689 -1.54 9.67 -17.32
CA LEU A 689 -2.07 8.73 -18.31
C LEU A 689 -1.18 7.49 -18.39
N VAL A 690 -1.79 6.32 -18.44
CA VAL A 690 -1.07 5.04 -18.51
C VAL A 690 -1.69 4.15 -19.59
N ASN A 691 -0.86 3.60 -20.48
CA ASN A 691 -1.29 2.64 -21.49
C ASN A 691 -0.90 1.20 -21.10
N HIS A 692 -1.81 0.47 -20.47
CA HIS A 692 -1.65 -0.96 -20.18
C HIS A 692 -2.30 -1.87 -21.24
N THR A 693 -2.70 -1.30 -22.39
CA THR A 693 -3.38 -2.03 -23.47
C THR A 693 -2.36 -2.56 -24.49
N PRO A 694 -2.76 -3.49 -25.38
CA PRO A 694 -1.86 -4.00 -26.42
C PRO A 694 -1.71 -3.06 -27.62
N LYS A 695 -2.37 -1.90 -27.62
CA LYS A 695 -2.46 -1.00 -28.77
C LYS A 695 -1.72 0.30 -28.49
N THR A 696 -0.99 0.79 -29.48
CA THR A 696 -0.51 2.18 -29.48
C THR A 696 -1.71 3.10 -29.67
N ILE A 697 -1.86 4.08 -28.78
CA ILE A 697 -2.87 5.12 -28.91
C ILE A 697 -2.21 6.33 -29.56
N ASP A 698 -2.54 6.57 -30.83
CA ASP A 698 -1.96 7.62 -31.67
C ASP A 698 -3.06 8.49 -32.29
N ASP A 699 -3.75 9.27 -31.46
CA ASP A 699 -4.90 10.07 -31.87
C ASP A 699 -5.07 11.30 -30.97
N PHE A 700 -6.08 12.12 -31.25
CA PHE A 700 -6.58 13.15 -30.36
C PHE A 700 -7.47 12.53 -29.28
N ILE A 701 -7.08 12.67 -28.01
CA ILE A 701 -7.94 12.31 -26.88
C ILE A 701 -8.69 13.53 -26.34
N PRO A 702 -9.94 13.38 -25.90
CA PRO A 702 -10.68 14.46 -25.26
C PRO A 702 -10.32 14.59 -23.78
N LEU A 703 -9.95 15.79 -23.35
CA LEU A 703 -9.95 16.19 -21.95
C LEU A 703 -11.17 17.07 -21.68
N GLN A 704 -11.92 16.77 -20.61
CA GLN A 704 -13.13 17.48 -20.21
C GLN A 704 -12.82 18.85 -19.56
N ILE A 705 -12.00 19.65 -20.25
CA ILE A 705 -11.62 21.02 -19.89
C ILE A 705 -11.57 21.88 -21.16
N GLY A 706 -12.17 23.08 -21.10
CA GLY A 706 -12.31 23.96 -22.26
C GLY A 706 -11.13 24.91 -22.46
N ASN A 707 -10.79 25.19 -23.71
CA ASN A 707 -9.88 26.27 -24.16
C ASN A 707 -8.47 26.28 -23.54
N LYS A 708 -7.93 25.14 -23.10
CA LYS A 708 -6.58 25.05 -22.52
C LYS A 708 -5.51 24.72 -23.55
N GLU A 709 -4.31 25.19 -23.28
CA GLU A 709 -3.08 24.62 -23.83
C GLU A 709 -2.60 23.49 -22.90
N ILE A 710 -1.80 22.57 -23.44
CA ILE A 710 -1.37 21.37 -22.72
C ILE A 710 0.13 21.18 -22.87
N ILE A 711 0.80 20.85 -21.78
CA ILE A 711 2.19 20.37 -21.78
C ILE A 711 2.17 18.86 -21.52
N ILE A 712 2.85 18.10 -22.38
CA ILE A 712 3.17 16.69 -22.18
C ILE A 712 4.47 16.60 -21.39
N PHE A 713 4.52 15.70 -20.42
CA PHE A 713 5.72 15.33 -19.68
C PHE A 713 5.91 13.82 -19.75
N ASP A 714 7.12 13.40 -20.10
CA ASP A 714 7.52 12.00 -20.07
C ASP A 714 8.27 11.69 -18.75
N PRO A 715 7.65 10.96 -17.81
CA PRO A 715 8.30 10.62 -16.54
C PRO A 715 9.49 9.66 -16.67
N LEU A 716 9.67 9.01 -17.82
CA LEU A 716 10.78 8.07 -18.06
C LEU A 716 12.12 8.81 -18.26
N ASN A 717 12.10 9.93 -18.97
CA ASN A 717 13.30 10.69 -19.39
C ASN A 717 13.24 12.18 -19.04
N ARG A 718 12.13 12.66 -18.47
CA ARG A 718 11.84 14.06 -18.13
C ARG A 718 11.73 15.00 -19.33
N GLU A 719 11.56 14.49 -20.55
CA GLU A 719 11.20 15.33 -21.70
C GLU A 719 9.85 16.00 -21.48
N PHE A 720 9.70 17.22 -21.99
CA PHE A 720 8.45 17.97 -21.92
C PHE A 720 8.28 18.88 -23.14
N GLY A 721 7.03 19.24 -23.45
CA GLY A 721 6.72 20.16 -24.54
C GLY A 721 5.22 20.36 -24.73
N ASN A 722 4.84 21.46 -25.39
CA ASN A 722 3.44 21.75 -25.67
C ASN A 722 2.85 20.77 -26.69
N ALA A 723 1.76 20.12 -26.33
CA ALA A 723 1.02 19.25 -27.23
C ALA A 723 0.39 20.04 -28.39
N VAL A 724 0.12 19.36 -29.49
CA VAL A 724 -0.84 19.87 -30.48
C VAL A 724 -2.25 19.71 -29.90
N VAL A 725 -2.99 20.81 -29.77
CA VAL A 725 -4.35 20.83 -29.24
C VAL A 725 -5.37 21.36 -30.26
N LYS A 726 -6.61 20.87 -30.18
CA LYS A 726 -7.78 21.47 -30.85
C LYS A 726 -8.81 21.84 -29.79
N LYS A 727 -9.16 23.12 -29.71
CA LYS A 727 -10.11 23.65 -28.73
C LYS A 727 -11.53 23.48 -29.26
N SER A 728 -12.43 22.87 -28.48
CA SER A 728 -13.81 22.61 -28.87
C SER A 728 -14.77 22.82 -27.69
N GLY A 729 -15.22 24.07 -27.51
CA GLY A 729 -16.12 24.45 -26.42
C GLY A 729 -15.56 24.09 -25.05
N ASN A 730 -16.21 23.16 -24.35
CA ASN A 730 -15.85 22.71 -23.00
C ASN A 730 -14.82 21.56 -22.98
N THR A 731 -14.29 21.19 -24.13
CA THR A 731 -13.34 20.07 -24.28
C THR A 731 -12.12 20.55 -25.05
N THR A 732 -10.95 20.06 -24.64
CA THR A 732 -9.68 20.25 -25.35
C THR A 732 -9.25 18.89 -25.88
N LEU A 733 -9.14 18.78 -27.20
CA LEU A 733 -8.62 17.57 -27.84
C LEU A 733 -7.10 17.66 -27.88
N VAL A 734 -6.41 16.65 -27.37
CA VAL A 734 -4.94 16.64 -27.23
C VAL A 734 -4.37 15.52 -28.09
N LYS A 735 -3.48 15.86 -29.04
CA LYS A 735 -2.77 14.85 -29.83
C LYS A 735 -1.76 14.13 -28.94
N ILE A 736 -1.87 12.82 -28.84
CA ILE A 736 -0.93 11.96 -28.13
C ILE A 736 -0.49 10.81 -29.02
N LYS A 737 0.69 10.26 -28.72
CA LYS A 737 1.18 8.96 -29.20
C LYS A 737 1.82 8.22 -28.04
N ILE A 738 1.11 7.26 -27.49
CA ILE A 738 1.51 6.49 -26.30
C ILE A 738 1.50 5.00 -26.62
N GLU A 739 2.68 4.38 -26.65
CA GLU A 739 2.83 2.95 -26.90
C GLU A 739 2.38 2.12 -25.68
N PRO A 740 2.05 0.82 -25.87
CA PRO A 740 1.85 -0.10 -24.75
C PRO A 740 2.98 -0.04 -23.73
N GLY A 741 2.67 0.04 -22.45
CA GLY A 741 3.65 0.14 -21.37
C GLY A 741 4.24 1.53 -21.14
N GLN A 742 3.83 2.55 -21.91
CA GLN A 742 4.22 3.95 -21.67
C GLN A 742 3.19 4.72 -20.83
N SER A 743 3.64 5.83 -20.27
CA SER A 743 2.83 6.74 -19.44
C SER A 743 3.30 8.19 -19.65
N TYR A 744 2.38 9.15 -19.50
CA TYR A 744 2.65 10.58 -19.62
C TYR A 744 1.89 11.38 -18.57
N PHE A 745 2.41 12.54 -18.21
CA PHE A 745 1.59 13.57 -17.57
C PHE A 745 1.15 14.61 -18.58
N LEU A 746 -0.10 15.07 -18.47
CA LEU A 746 -0.60 16.25 -19.16
C LEU A 746 -0.90 17.33 -18.13
N LYS A 747 -0.29 18.51 -18.27
CA LYS A 747 -0.59 19.67 -17.43
C LYS A 747 -1.28 20.75 -18.26
N THR A 748 -2.38 21.29 -17.75
CA THR A 748 -3.10 22.38 -18.40
C THR A 748 -2.43 23.72 -18.12
N GLU A 749 -2.51 24.61 -19.11
CA GLU A 749 -2.13 26.01 -18.98
C GLU A 749 -3.01 26.91 -19.86
N ASN A 750 -3.03 28.22 -19.58
CA ASN A 750 -3.85 29.16 -20.35
C ASN A 750 -3.20 29.58 -21.67
N THR A 751 -1.87 29.57 -21.73
CA THR A 751 -1.07 29.99 -22.90
C THR A 751 0.13 29.09 -23.05
N ALA A 752 0.43 28.67 -24.28
CA ALA A 752 1.54 27.79 -24.57
C ALA A 752 2.87 28.44 -24.13
N SER A 753 3.60 27.79 -23.24
CA SER A 753 4.80 28.35 -22.61
C SER A 753 6.11 27.66 -22.99
N GLN A 754 6.05 26.54 -23.71
CA GLN A 754 7.16 25.65 -24.02
C GLN A 754 7.35 25.44 -25.53
N LYS A 755 8.45 24.77 -25.90
CA LYS A 755 8.62 24.24 -27.26
C LYS A 755 7.55 23.18 -27.54
N LYS A 756 7.12 23.07 -28.79
CA LYS A 756 6.19 22.02 -29.22
C LYS A 756 6.76 20.63 -28.92
N TRP A 757 5.91 19.74 -28.43
CA TRP A 757 6.19 18.32 -28.25
C TRP A 757 6.60 17.69 -29.58
N ASN A 758 7.61 16.82 -29.56
CA ASN A 758 8.12 16.16 -30.76
C ASN A 758 7.34 14.88 -31.03
N TYR A 759 6.56 14.88 -32.11
CA TYR A 759 5.89 13.67 -32.60
C TYR A 759 6.75 13.01 -33.66
N TYR A 760 6.92 11.69 -33.57
CA TYR A 760 7.74 10.92 -34.50
C TYR A 760 6.92 9.85 -35.23
N GLU A 761 7.13 9.75 -36.54
CA GLU A 761 6.65 8.63 -37.35
C GLU A 761 7.80 7.86 -38.00
N PRO A 762 7.69 6.53 -38.11
CA PRO A 762 8.54 5.75 -38.99
C PRO A 762 8.43 6.22 -40.45
N THR A 763 9.56 6.39 -41.14
CA THR A 763 9.57 6.69 -42.58
C THR A 763 9.88 5.48 -43.46
N ALA A 764 10.32 4.38 -42.85
CA ALA A 764 10.60 3.12 -43.53
C ALA A 764 10.56 1.98 -42.50
N ASP A 765 10.66 0.74 -43.00
CA ASP A 765 10.70 -0.46 -42.16
C ASP A 765 11.92 -0.49 -41.23
N ALA A 766 11.80 -1.27 -40.16
CA ALA A 766 12.89 -1.50 -39.22
C ALA A 766 14.05 -2.26 -39.89
N ILE A 767 15.27 -1.78 -39.71
CA ILE A 767 16.50 -2.36 -40.23
C ILE A 767 17.17 -3.16 -39.13
N ALA A 768 17.34 -4.47 -39.33
CA ALA A 768 18.05 -5.32 -38.36
C ALA A 768 19.55 -5.04 -38.37
N LEU A 769 20.13 -4.82 -37.17
CA LEU A 769 21.56 -4.66 -36.99
C LEU A 769 22.24 -6.03 -36.94
N LYS A 770 22.75 -6.46 -38.10
CA LYS A 770 23.45 -7.74 -38.29
C LYS A 770 24.97 -7.54 -38.16
N GLY A 771 25.67 -8.57 -37.71
CA GLY A 771 27.13 -8.58 -37.64
C GLY A 771 27.64 -9.44 -36.49
N ASN A 772 28.96 -9.40 -36.27
CA ASN A 772 29.61 -10.12 -35.19
C ASN A 772 29.58 -9.29 -33.91
N TRP A 773 28.72 -9.68 -32.98
CA TRP A 773 28.61 -9.06 -31.66
C TRP A 773 29.73 -9.58 -30.76
N LYS A 774 30.54 -8.66 -30.23
CA LYS A 774 31.55 -8.99 -29.21
C LYS A 774 30.91 -8.87 -27.83
N ILE A 775 30.99 -9.92 -27.03
CA ILE A 775 30.45 -10.00 -25.67
C ILE A 775 31.62 -10.04 -24.69
N ASN A 776 31.61 -9.14 -23.71
CA ASN A 776 32.52 -9.15 -22.57
C ASN A 776 31.71 -9.19 -21.27
N PHE A 777 31.99 -10.14 -20.38
CA PHE A 777 31.36 -10.18 -19.07
C PHE A 777 32.11 -9.22 -18.13
N ASP A 778 31.42 -8.18 -17.64
CA ASP A 778 32.07 -7.03 -16.99
C ASP A 778 32.20 -7.23 -15.48
N LYS A 779 31.12 -7.69 -14.85
CA LYS A 779 31.02 -7.86 -13.39
C LYS A 779 29.90 -8.84 -13.06
N GLY A 780 30.07 -9.56 -11.97
CA GLY A 780 29.16 -10.62 -11.52
C GLY A 780 29.95 -11.69 -10.81
N GLY A 781 29.40 -12.89 -10.68
CA GLY A 781 30.14 -13.99 -10.06
C GLY A 781 29.46 -15.35 -10.21
N PRO A 782 30.07 -16.40 -9.65
CA PRO A 782 31.33 -16.38 -8.87
C PRO A 782 32.60 -16.21 -9.71
N LYS A 783 32.53 -16.50 -11.02
CA LYS A 783 33.60 -16.30 -12.00
C LYS A 783 33.00 -15.62 -13.23
N LEU A 784 33.78 -14.77 -13.89
CA LEU A 784 33.37 -14.18 -15.17
C LEU A 784 33.52 -15.22 -16.29
N PRO A 785 32.47 -15.50 -17.08
CA PRO A 785 32.60 -16.31 -18.27
C PRO A 785 33.59 -15.69 -19.28
N PRO A 786 34.20 -16.49 -20.16
CA PRO A 786 35.09 -15.97 -21.19
C PRO A 786 34.34 -15.06 -22.16
N ALA A 787 35.07 -14.09 -22.74
CA ALA A 787 34.54 -13.27 -23.81
C ALA A 787 34.11 -14.13 -25.01
N ALA A 788 33.04 -13.74 -25.67
CA ALA A 788 32.46 -14.47 -26.81
C ALA A 788 32.27 -13.55 -28.01
N THR A 789 32.21 -14.14 -29.20
CA THR A 789 31.76 -13.44 -30.41
C THR A 789 30.64 -14.26 -31.04
N VAL A 790 29.49 -13.63 -31.26
CA VAL A 790 28.30 -14.29 -31.81
C VAL A 790 27.78 -13.54 -33.02
N SER A 791 27.36 -14.26 -34.04
CA SER A 791 26.67 -13.70 -35.21
C SER A 791 25.15 -13.62 -35.02
N ASN A 792 24.60 -14.46 -34.14
CA ASN A 792 23.20 -14.48 -33.75
C ASN A 792 23.10 -14.24 -32.24
N LEU A 793 22.24 -13.29 -31.86
CA LEU A 793 21.97 -12.99 -30.46
C LEU A 793 21.09 -14.08 -29.85
N GLU A 794 21.48 -14.58 -28.67
CA GLU A 794 20.76 -15.61 -27.93
C GLU A 794 21.07 -15.53 -26.43
N SER A 795 20.39 -16.38 -25.64
CA SER A 795 20.60 -16.44 -24.19
C SER A 795 22.02 -16.88 -23.82
N TRP A 796 22.61 -16.22 -22.82
CA TRP A 796 23.92 -16.60 -22.24
C TRP A 796 23.97 -18.05 -21.78
N THR A 797 22.82 -18.62 -21.41
CA THR A 797 22.70 -20.04 -21.00
C THR A 797 23.15 -21.03 -22.07
N LYS A 798 23.31 -20.59 -23.32
CA LYS A 798 23.81 -21.43 -24.42
C LYS A 798 25.30 -21.24 -24.72
N LEU A 799 25.97 -20.26 -24.09
CA LEU A 799 27.39 -19.98 -24.32
C LEU A 799 28.32 -20.93 -23.55
N GLY A 800 27.77 -21.70 -22.61
CA GLY A 800 28.49 -22.73 -21.84
C GLY A 800 28.12 -22.70 -20.35
N PRO A 801 28.61 -23.68 -19.56
CA PRO A 801 28.20 -23.84 -18.15
C PRO A 801 28.49 -22.62 -17.26
N GLU A 802 29.63 -21.95 -17.47
CA GLU A 802 29.97 -20.74 -16.70
C GLU A 802 28.99 -19.58 -16.99
N ALA A 803 28.57 -19.41 -18.24
CA ALA A 803 27.62 -18.39 -18.65
C ALA A 803 26.17 -18.75 -18.29
N GLU A 804 25.83 -20.05 -18.22
CA GLU A 804 24.54 -20.52 -17.71
C GLU A 804 24.36 -20.18 -16.23
N ALA A 805 25.38 -20.44 -15.40
CA ALA A 805 25.38 -20.14 -13.96
C ALA A 805 25.61 -18.65 -13.65
N PHE A 806 25.97 -17.84 -14.65
CA PHE A 806 26.35 -16.46 -14.45
C PHE A 806 25.17 -15.58 -14.04
N SER A 807 25.42 -14.67 -13.12
CA SER A 807 24.53 -13.54 -12.89
C SER A 807 25.33 -12.26 -12.64
N GLY A 808 25.00 -11.21 -13.39
CA GLY A 808 25.73 -9.94 -13.43
C GLY A 808 25.47 -9.17 -14.72
N SER A 809 26.48 -8.43 -15.17
CA SER A 809 26.39 -7.59 -16.38
C SER A 809 27.41 -8.01 -17.45
N ALA A 810 27.00 -7.96 -18.72
CA ALA A 810 27.88 -8.15 -19.87
C ALA A 810 27.67 -7.07 -20.93
N THR A 811 28.76 -6.60 -21.53
CA THR A 811 28.77 -5.60 -22.59
C THR A 811 28.86 -6.25 -23.97
N TYR A 812 27.88 -5.93 -24.81
CA TYR A 812 27.83 -6.20 -26.23
C TYR A 812 28.40 -5.00 -27.00
N ARG A 813 29.21 -5.27 -28.04
CA ARG A 813 29.66 -4.27 -29.00
C ARG A 813 29.38 -4.71 -30.43
N LEU A 814 28.83 -3.80 -31.23
CA LEU A 814 28.65 -3.95 -32.68
C LEU A 814 29.08 -2.66 -33.38
N GLU A 815 29.74 -2.80 -34.52
CA GLU A 815 29.98 -1.71 -35.44
C GLU A 815 29.07 -1.89 -36.67
N PHE A 816 28.45 -0.81 -37.13
CA PHE A 816 27.53 -0.84 -38.26
C PHE A 816 27.59 0.45 -39.07
N GLU A 817 27.27 0.37 -40.37
CA GLU A 817 27.22 1.55 -41.26
C GLU A 817 25.89 2.27 -41.12
N ASN A 818 25.91 3.61 -41.22
CA ASN A 818 24.70 4.42 -41.27
C ASN A 818 23.90 4.12 -42.55
N PRO A 819 22.69 3.53 -42.46
CA PRO A 819 21.94 3.13 -43.65
C PRO A 819 21.41 4.32 -44.46
N ASN A 820 21.23 5.48 -43.82
CA ASN A 820 20.76 6.70 -44.47
C ASN A 820 21.22 7.95 -43.72
N ALA A 821 22.25 8.61 -44.27
CA ALA A 821 22.82 9.84 -43.69
C ALA A 821 21.85 11.05 -43.65
N LYS A 822 20.72 10.99 -44.36
CA LYS A 822 19.69 12.03 -44.36
C LYS A 822 18.68 11.90 -43.21
N THR A 823 18.67 10.77 -42.50
CA THR A 823 17.75 10.55 -41.39
C THR A 823 18.23 11.30 -40.15
N GLU A 824 17.41 12.24 -39.65
CA GLU A 824 17.74 13.08 -38.50
C GLU A 824 17.51 12.40 -37.14
N SER A 825 16.69 11.36 -37.09
CA SER A 825 16.37 10.64 -35.86
C SER A 825 16.12 9.16 -36.13
N TRP A 826 16.60 8.29 -35.24
CA TRP A 826 16.40 6.84 -35.33
C TRP A 826 15.88 6.30 -34.00
N ASN A 827 14.96 5.34 -34.08
CA ASN A 827 14.54 4.54 -32.93
C ASN A 827 15.32 3.23 -32.90
N LEU A 828 16.09 2.99 -31.84
CA LEU A 828 16.71 1.70 -31.55
C LEU A 828 15.72 0.83 -30.77
N ASN A 829 15.43 -0.37 -31.27
CA ASN A 829 14.68 -1.40 -30.57
C ASN A 829 15.62 -2.56 -30.23
N LEU A 830 15.72 -2.91 -28.95
CA LEU A 830 16.61 -3.98 -28.49
C LEU A 830 16.01 -5.39 -28.60
N GLY A 831 14.71 -5.51 -28.90
CA GLY A 831 14.00 -6.78 -28.94
C GLY A 831 13.84 -7.38 -27.54
N ASP A 832 14.15 -8.67 -27.38
CA ASP A 832 14.10 -9.34 -26.08
C ASP A 832 15.39 -9.11 -25.27
N VAL A 833 15.27 -8.35 -24.19
CA VAL A 833 16.34 -8.07 -23.20
C VAL A 833 16.04 -8.82 -21.90
N ARG A 834 17.07 -9.48 -21.36
CA ARG A 834 17.04 -10.27 -20.13
C ARG A 834 18.09 -9.78 -19.13
N GLU A 835 17.84 -8.70 -18.39
CA GLU A 835 16.54 -8.02 -18.19
C GLU A 835 16.56 -6.49 -18.36
N SER A 836 17.71 -5.84 -18.27
CA SER A 836 17.85 -4.38 -18.50
C SER A 836 19.13 -4.06 -19.27
N ALA A 837 19.15 -2.93 -19.98
CA ALA A 837 20.26 -2.58 -20.85
C ALA A 837 20.62 -1.08 -20.82
N LYS A 838 21.87 -0.74 -20.50
CA LYS A 838 22.45 0.59 -20.72
C LYS A 838 23.01 0.69 -22.14
N VAL A 839 22.70 1.77 -22.86
CA VAL A 839 23.08 1.93 -24.27
C VAL A 839 23.97 3.15 -24.48
N TRP A 840 25.05 2.95 -25.24
CA TRP A 840 25.88 4.03 -25.77
C TRP A 840 26.00 3.90 -27.28
N LEU A 841 25.94 5.03 -27.96
CA LEU A 841 26.20 5.16 -29.39
C LEU A 841 27.41 6.08 -29.58
N ASN A 842 28.46 5.59 -30.23
CA ASN A 842 29.70 6.34 -30.45
C ASN A 842 30.26 6.96 -29.15
N ASP A 843 30.30 6.14 -28.09
CA ASP A 843 30.71 6.47 -26.72
C ASP A 843 29.83 7.48 -25.96
N GLN A 844 28.78 8.01 -26.58
CA GLN A 844 27.77 8.83 -25.90
C GLN A 844 26.70 7.95 -25.27
N PHE A 845 26.44 8.13 -23.97
CA PHE A 845 25.34 7.45 -23.27
C PHE A 845 24.01 7.97 -23.80
N ILE A 846 23.15 7.05 -24.22
CA ILE A 846 21.81 7.37 -24.74
C ILE A 846 20.76 7.21 -23.64
N GLY A 847 20.82 6.12 -22.88
CA GLY A 847 19.84 5.83 -21.84
C GLY A 847 19.87 4.37 -21.40
N THR A 848 18.96 4.05 -20.47
CA THR A 848 18.75 2.70 -19.96
C THR A 848 17.39 2.20 -20.45
N ALA A 849 17.37 1.07 -21.16
CA ALA A 849 16.15 0.35 -21.52
C ALA A 849 15.89 -0.71 -20.43
N TRP A 850 14.94 -0.45 -19.54
CA TRP A 850 14.65 -1.28 -18.36
C TRP A 850 13.16 -1.66 -18.24
N SER A 851 12.31 -1.13 -19.11
CA SER A 851 10.88 -1.43 -19.18
C SER A 851 10.45 -1.72 -20.61
N VAL A 852 9.32 -2.39 -20.76
CA VAL A 852 8.71 -2.62 -22.08
C VAL A 852 8.03 -1.34 -22.60
N PRO A 853 8.17 -1.04 -23.90
CA PRO A 853 9.06 -1.67 -24.88
C PRO A 853 10.52 -1.19 -24.69
N TYR A 854 11.49 -2.07 -24.96
CA TYR A 854 12.93 -1.76 -24.86
C TYR A 854 13.43 -0.92 -26.06
N LYS A 855 12.89 0.29 -26.19
CA LYS A 855 13.17 1.24 -27.26
C LYS A 855 13.85 2.50 -26.74
N LEU A 856 14.75 3.08 -27.54
CA LEU A 856 15.42 4.34 -27.26
C LEU A 856 15.51 5.18 -28.55
N ASN A 857 15.23 6.46 -28.46
CA ASN A 857 15.57 7.40 -29.53
C ASN A 857 17.09 7.66 -29.47
N ILE A 858 17.81 7.31 -30.54
CA ILE A 858 19.27 7.46 -30.63
C ILE A 858 19.68 8.68 -31.47
N GLY A 859 18.71 9.49 -31.92
CA GLY A 859 18.95 10.69 -32.72
C GLY A 859 19.63 10.39 -34.06
N LYS A 860 20.43 11.34 -34.54
CA LYS A 860 21.15 11.26 -35.82
C LYS A 860 22.39 10.38 -35.71
N LEU A 861 22.54 9.46 -36.67
CA LEU A 861 23.75 8.65 -36.82
C LEU A 861 24.87 9.44 -37.51
N LYS A 862 26.14 9.17 -37.15
CA LYS A 862 27.30 9.74 -37.86
C LYS A 862 27.35 9.19 -39.30
N PRO A 863 27.86 9.95 -40.28
CA PRO A 863 28.16 9.38 -41.60
C PRO A 863 29.14 8.22 -41.50
N GLY A 864 28.94 7.18 -42.30
CA GLY A 864 29.75 5.96 -42.29
C GLY A 864 29.54 5.13 -41.01
N LYS A 865 30.66 4.68 -40.44
CA LYS A 865 30.70 3.71 -39.34
C LYS A 865 30.25 4.29 -37.99
N ASN A 866 29.38 3.56 -37.30
CA ASN A 866 28.90 3.85 -35.96
C ASN A 866 29.19 2.66 -35.03
N THR A 867 29.45 2.93 -33.75
CA THR A 867 29.69 1.90 -32.73
C THR A 867 28.54 1.89 -31.72
N LEU A 868 27.88 0.75 -31.57
CA LEU A 868 26.84 0.50 -30.58
C LEU A 868 27.42 -0.35 -29.44
N LYS A 869 27.29 0.15 -28.21
CA LYS A 869 27.66 -0.55 -26.97
C LYS A 869 26.41 -0.73 -26.11
N ILE A 870 26.11 -1.97 -25.73
CA ILE A 870 24.94 -2.32 -24.92
C ILE A 870 25.42 -3.13 -23.72
N GLN A 871 25.31 -2.61 -22.51
CA GLN A 871 25.58 -3.37 -21.29
C GLN A 871 24.27 -3.94 -20.77
N VAL A 872 24.13 -5.26 -20.77
CA VAL A 872 22.94 -5.97 -20.28
C VAL A 872 23.19 -6.52 -18.89
N THR A 873 22.22 -6.38 -17.99
CA THR A 873 22.23 -6.96 -16.64
C THR A 873 21.12 -8.00 -16.52
N ASN A 874 21.42 -9.20 -16.04
CA ASN A 874 20.43 -10.27 -15.81
C ASN A 874 20.02 -10.40 -14.34
N LEU A 875 19.14 -11.36 -14.06
CA LEU A 875 18.66 -11.67 -12.72
C LEU A 875 19.64 -12.54 -11.93
N SER A 876 19.53 -12.51 -10.61
CA SER A 876 20.32 -13.34 -9.69
C SER A 876 19.95 -14.84 -9.72
N ALA A 877 18.85 -15.20 -10.40
CA ALA A 877 18.25 -16.53 -10.35
C ALA A 877 19.19 -17.68 -10.78
N ASN A 878 19.96 -17.49 -11.86
CA ASN A 878 20.84 -18.55 -12.37
C ASN A 878 21.97 -18.89 -11.40
N ARG A 879 22.58 -17.87 -10.78
CA ARG A 879 23.61 -18.07 -9.76
C ARG A 879 23.06 -18.68 -8.48
N ILE A 880 21.84 -18.32 -8.07
CA ILE A 880 21.18 -18.96 -6.91
C ILE A 880 20.90 -20.44 -7.20
N ARG A 881 20.40 -20.76 -8.39
CA ARG A 881 20.21 -22.16 -8.82
C ARG A 881 21.52 -22.94 -8.76
N ASP A 882 22.59 -22.45 -9.37
CA ASP A 882 23.91 -23.09 -9.35
C ASP A 882 24.43 -23.30 -7.91
N LYS A 883 24.25 -22.29 -7.05
CA LYS A 883 24.59 -22.36 -5.62
C LYS A 883 23.84 -23.49 -4.90
N GLU A 884 22.53 -23.64 -5.13
CA GLU A 884 21.74 -24.72 -4.53
C GLU A 884 22.09 -26.11 -5.10
N LEU A 885 22.40 -26.20 -6.40
CA LEU A 885 22.85 -27.46 -7.02
C LEU A 885 24.19 -27.94 -6.45
N LYS A 886 25.06 -27.02 -6.04
CA LYS A 886 26.34 -27.31 -5.37
C LYS A 886 26.20 -27.59 -3.86
N GLY A 887 24.99 -27.48 -3.32
CA GLY A 887 24.71 -27.69 -1.90
C GLY A 887 25.27 -26.58 -0.99
N GLU A 888 25.58 -25.40 -1.53
CA GLU A 888 26.11 -24.30 -0.73
C GLU A 888 25.00 -23.67 0.12
N GLU A 889 25.15 -23.73 1.45
CA GLU A 889 24.16 -23.19 2.37
C GLU A 889 24.14 -21.64 2.35
N TRP A 890 22.94 -21.09 2.26
CA TRP A 890 22.70 -19.63 2.39
C TRP A 890 21.35 -19.30 3.05
N LYS A 891 20.44 -20.27 3.14
CA LYS A 891 19.13 -20.16 3.78
C LYS A 891 19.28 -20.35 5.29
N ILE A 892 19.84 -19.33 5.94
CA ILE A 892 20.28 -19.39 7.35
C ILE A 892 19.41 -18.54 8.29
N PHE A 893 18.17 -18.22 7.95
CA PHE A 893 17.35 -17.31 8.76
C PHE A 893 16.49 -18.06 9.79
N TYR A 894 16.28 -17.44 10.96
CA TYR A 894 15.39 -17.97 12.00
C TYR A 894 13.92 -17.97 11.53
N GLU A 895 13.06 -18.59 12.35
CA GLU A 895 11.63 -18.76 12.08
C GLU A 895 11.28 -19.45 10.76
N ILE A 896 10.71 -18.72 9.79
CA ILE A 896 10.23 -19.27 8.51
C ILE A 896 11.37 -19.54 7.52
N ASN A 897 12.58 -19.02 7.79
CA ASN A 897 13.73 -19.09 6.89
C ASN A 897 13.41 -18.48 5.51
N MET A 898 13.54 -19.26 4.42
CA MET A 898 13.16 -18.86 3.06
C MET A 898 12.02 -19.74 2.56
N VAL A 899 10.99 -19.12 2.01
CA VAL A 899 9.87 -19.78 1.34
C VAL A 899 9.75 -19.30 -0.10
N ASP A 900 9.07 -20.09 -0.93
CA ASP A 900 8.68 -19.73 -2.28
C ASP A 900 7.40 -18.87 -2.27
N LYS A 901 7.00 -18.39 -3.45
CA LYS A 901 5.78 -17.57 -3.66
C LYS A 901 4.47 -18.21 -3.17
N ASP A 902 4.45 -19.53 -2.99
CA ASP A 902 3.29 -20.31 -2.53
C ASP A 902 3.43 -20.70 -1.04
N TYR A 903 4.33 -20.04 -0.31
CA TYR A 903 4.64 -20.31 1.11
C TYR A 903 5.16 -21.73 1.39
N LYS A 904 5.76 -22.40 0.40
CA LYS A 904 6.44 -23.70 0.58
C LYS A 904 7.93 -23.49 0.75
N LYS A 905 8.65 -24.53 1.18
CA LYS A 905 10.11 -24.47 1.34
C LYS A 905 10.78 -24.06 0.02
N PHE A 906 11.57 -22.99 0.06
CA PHE A 906 12.28 -22.49 -1.11
C PHE A 906 13.29 -23.51 -1.65
N ASP A 907 13.25 -23.75 -2.96
CA ASP A 907 14.08 -24.73 -3.67
C ASP A 907 14.34 -24.30 -5.12
N ALA A 908 15.52 -23.73 -5.36
CA ALA A 908 15.95 -23.28 -6.68
C ALA A 908 16.52 -24.42 -7.55
N THR A 909 16.78 -25.60 -6.99
CA THR A 909 17.29 -26.75 -7.76
C THR A 909 16.26 -27.25 -8.80
N LYS A 910 14.98 -26.94 -8.56
CA LYS A 910 13.86 -27.24 -9.45
C LYS A 910 13.72 -26.28 -10.63
N TRP A 911 14.45 -25.17 -10.63
CA TRP A 911 14.32 -24.17 -11.69
C TRP A 911 15.08 -24.60 -12.94
N SER A 912 14.52 -24.28 -14.10
CA SER A 912 15.28 -24.21 -15.35
C SER A 912 16.17 -22.96 -15.34
N PRO A 913 17.33 -22.96 -16.03
CA PRO A 913 18.10 -21.75 -16.25
C PRO A 913 17.22 -20.66 -16.87
N MET A 914 17.19 -19.49 -16.23
CA MET A 914 16.48 -18.32 -16.72
C MET A 914 17.19 -17.77 -17.96
N PRO A 915 16.45 -17.40 -19.03
CA PRO A 915 17.00 -16.66 -20.15
C PRO A 915 17.76 -15.42 -19.68
N SER A 916 18.92 -15.14 -20.27
CA SER A 916 19.81 -14.04 -19.84
C SER A 916 20.52 -13.40 -21.02
N GLY A 917 20.72 -12.09 -20.97
CA GLY A 917 21.43 -11.35 -22.02
C GLY A 917 20.54 -10.67 -23.06
N LEU A 918 21.15 -10.33 -24.20
CA LEU A 918 20.48 -9.71 -25.34
C LEU A 918 20.12 -10.81 -26.35
N LEU A 919 18.82 -11.07 -26.51
CA LEU A 919 18.30 -12.12 -27.41
C LEU A 919 17.87 -11.52 -28.76
N GLY A 920 17.60 -10.22 -28.81
CA GLY A 920 17.26 -9.52 -30.04
C GLY A 920 15.86 -9.86 -30.59
N PRO A 921 15.61 -9.62 -31.89
CA PRO A 921 16.50 -8.92 -32.82
C PRO A 921 16.69 -7.46 -32.41
N VAL A 922 17.90 -6.93 -32.62
CA VAL A 922 18.18 -5.49 -32.48
C VAL A 922 17.91 -4.80 -33.81
N THR A 923 17.09 -3.76 -33.82
CA THR A 923 16.74 -3.04 -35.03
C THR A 923 16.82 -1.52 -34.85
N ILE A 924 17.02 -0.80 -35.96
CA ILE A 924 16.88 0.66 -36.01
C ILE A 924 15.79 1.04 -37.02
N THR A 925 14.91 1.96 -36.66
CA THR A 925 13.83 2.46 -37.51
C THR A 925 14.03 3.95 -37.76
N PRO A 926 14.07 4.42 -39.01
CA PRO A 926 14.24 5.84 -39.30
C PRO A 926 12.96 6.60 -38.92
N LEU A 927 13.13 7.70 -38.19
CA LEU A 927 12.04 8.55 -37.72
C LEU A 927 12.06 9.91 -38.42
N LYS A 928 10.86 10.44 -38.68
CA LYS A 928 10.65 11.83 -39.08
C LYS A 928 9.78 12.54 -38.04
N GLN A 929 10.24 13.72 -37.62
CA GLN A 929 9.49 14.61 -36.75
C GLN A 929 8.32 15.25 -37.53
N GLN A 930 7.13 15.30 -36.91
CA GLN A 930 5.88 15.76 -37.56
C GLN A 930 5.42 17.19 -37.19
N ASN A 931 6.19 17.93 -36.38
CA ASN A 931 5.75 19.16 -35.69
C ASN A 931 5.33 20.35 -36.55
#